data_AF-A0A1N6VAS7-F1
#
_entry.id   AF-A0A1N6VAS7-F1
#
_cell.length_a   1.000
_cell.length_b   1.000
_cell.length_c   1.000
_cell.angle_alpha   90.00
_cell.angle_beta   90.00
_cell.angle_gamma   90.00
#
_symmetry.space_group_name_H-M   'P 1'
#
loop_
_entity.id
_entity.type
_entity.pdbx_description
1 polymer ?
#
loop_
_entity_poly.entity_id
_entity_poly.type
_entity_poly.pdbx_seq_one_letter_code
_entity_poly.pdbx_strand_id
1 'polypeptide(L)'
;MNRKLGLFFVSMLWMAQAQAAAPLFEVSDIKLEGLQRVEPGIVFRNFPVSAGDQLQREQLSDALRQLFKSGYFADIQAEREGDVLLLKLKERPSVALINLEGNDVIKEEDLMRGLEQSGLQEGDVFRRAALDQIRLDLLRVYTSQGRYGADISTEVEPLSGNRVQLNININEGEESSIQHINIVGNTVFSDEELKELFTLDLPDFWSFYTQDGRYAREKMTGDLERLRSWYFDHGYANFSIDSAQVSITPDKKHIYISIAVSEGEQYRVRDVAVAGEMVVPQDVLDGAVTLAEGEVFSREKMTRSQEKLVRLLGDEGYMFANVSPVPELQDDNTVSVRFFIEPGKRTYVRRIAIKGNTRTADHVIRRELEQMEASVASTKDIERSKSRLDKTGYFRSVNVETRPVPGTDDQVDLEYAVEEQQSGQFTASVGFSQNDGLILDLGVQQDNFLGSGNKVGFNITNSSTTTEYSFNYLDPYHTVDGVSRGFNAFYREKDYEEDDISSYTADEAGVGLTFGYPIDDYQRLSFSGDFEFIRLNTYDETADEVFEFIEDEGEEFMNWKLTAGWSDNRLNKGLFPTRGYMQSASMEVAVPGSDLAYMRANYRNKWYRPLNDDETWVLSLRGRLGYGDSFGDNAYPFFKNFYAGGLKTVRGFSNNSLGPQDSNSDPFGGNVMVTGAAELIFPMPFMGDKSAWRSLIFLDAGNVYTTNCYSSQTNCSEDIDLSELRYSAGLGVSWLTPIGPLSMSLGMPLNDKDGDDTEVFQFALGQTF
;
A
#
# COMPACT_ATOMS: atom_id res chain seq x y z
N MET A 1 -11.84 -10.04 -102.65
CA MET A 1 -11.83 -9.16 -101.46
C MET A 1 -13.27 -8.71 -101.20
N ASN A 2 -13.74 -8.64 -99.95
CA ASN A 2 -15.10 -8.23 -99.51
C ASN A 2 -16.22 -9.28 -99.41
N ARG A 3 -15.95 -10.46 -98.84
CA ARG A 3 -17.04 -11.28 -98.26
C ARG A 3 -16.65 -12.26 -97.13
N LYS A 4 -15.39 -12.27 -96.69
CA LYS A 4 -14.89 -13.18 -95.65
C LYS A 4 -14.57 -12.54 -94.29
N LEU A 5 -14.67 -11.21 -94.14
CA LEU A 5 -14.51 -10.54 -92.85
C LEU A 5 -15.83 -10.31 -92.09
N GLY A 6 -16.98 -10.36 -92.77
CA GLY A 6 -18.29 -10.12 -92.15
C GLY A 6 -18.87 -11.32 -91.38
N LEU A 7 -18.43 -12.54 -91.67
CA LEU A 7 -18.96 -13.75 -91.01
C LEU A 7 -18.27 -14.07 -89.68
N PHE A 8 -17.05 -13.57 -89.44
CA PHE A 8 -16.36 -13.79 -88.17
C PHE A 8 -16.82 -12.82 -87.07
N PHE A 9 -17.25 -11.60 -87.44
CA PHE A 9 -17.83 -10.64 -86.50
C PHE A 9 -19.28 -10.99 -86.11
N VAL A 10 -20.06 -11.59 -87.03
CA VAL A 10 -21.44 -12.04 -86.72
C VAL A 10 -21.47 -13.33 -85.90
N SER A 11 -20.45 -14.22 -86.02
CA SER A 11 -20.34 -15.39 -85.14
C SER A 11 -19.84 -15.05 -83.73
N MET A 12 -19.04 -13.97 -83.55
CA MET A 12 -18.64 -13.49 -82.22
C MET A 12 -19.76 -12.72 -81.50
N LEU A 13 -20.69 -12.09 -82.24
CA LEU A 13 -21.86 -11.41 -81.66
C LEU A 13 -23.02 -12.34 -81.29
N TRP A 14 -23.03 -13.60 -81.77
CA TRP A 14 -24.04 -14.61 -81.41
C TRP A 14 -23.55 -15.64 -80.37
N MET A 15 -22.29 -15.58 -79.92
CA MET A 15 -21.82 -16.34 -78.74
C MET A 15 -21.89 -15.55 -77.42
N ALA A 16 -22.39 -14.32 -77.45
CA ALA A 16 -22.54 -13.49 -76.25
C ALA A 16 -23.95 -13.55 -75.61
N GLN A 17 -24.89 -14.33 -76.15
CA GLN A 17 -26.23 -14.48 -75.57
C GLN A 17 -26.65 -15.93 -75.44
N ALA A 18 -25.96 -16.64 -74.55
CA ALA A 18 -26.50 -17.82 -73.87
C ALA A 18 -25.74 -18.03 -72.55
N GLN A 19 -25.65 -16.99 -71.71
CA GLN A 19 -25.70 -17.28 -70.28
C GLN A 19 -27.13 -17.76 -70.03
N ALA A 20 -27.31 -19.07 -70.03
CA ALA A 20 -28.50 -19.67 -69.47
C ALA A 20 -28.58 -19.16 -68.02
N ALA A 21 -29.43 -18.16 -67.78
CA ALA A 21 -29.76 -17.73 -66.44
C ALA A 21 -30.26 -18.99 -65.72
N ALA A 22 -29.55 -19.36 -64.65
CA ALA A 22 -29.98 -20.46 -63.80
C ALA A 22 -31.45 -20.21 -63.41
N PRO A 23 -32.33 -21.22 -63.47
CA PRO A 23 -33.74 -21.01 -63.14
C PRO A 23 -33.82 -20.46 -61.71
N LEU A 24 -34.39 -19.26 -61.59
CA LEU A 24 -34.70 -18.63 -60.31
C LEU A 24 -35.69 -19.54 -59.58
N PHE A 25 -35.32 -19.97 -58.37
CA PHE A 25 -36.18 -20.78 -57.52
C PHE A 25 -37.05 -19.84 -56.70
N GLU A 26 -38.35 -19.80 -56.97
CA GLU A 26 -39.32 -19.08 -56.14
C GLU A 26 -39.70 -19.95 -54.93
N VAL A 27 -39.38 -19.46 -53.73
CA VAL A 27 -39.65 -20.19 -52.48
C VAL A 27 -41.10 -19.95 -52.07
N SER A 28 -41.97 -20.95 -52.18
CA SER A 28 -43.37 -20.80 -51.75
C SER A 28 -43.54 -20.90 -50.23
N ASP A 29 -42.71 -21.71 -49.57
CA ASP A 29 -42.74 -21.95 -48.12
C ASP A 29 -41.36 -22.48 -47.65
N ILE A 30 -41.07 -22.35 -46.35
CA ILE A 30 -39.84 -22.83 -45.72
C ILE A 30 -40.21 -23.76 -44.55
N LYS A 31 -39.84 -25.04 -44.67
CA LYS A 31 -40.03 -26.04 -43.61
C LYS A 31 -38.75 -26.27 -42.85
N LEU A 32 -38.86 -26.36 -41.52
CA LEU A 32 -37.75 -26.65 -40.61
C LEU A 32 -37.90 -28.07 -40.07
N GLU A 33 -36.82 -28.86 -40.16
CA GLU A 33 -36.74 -30.22 -39.62
C GLU A 33 -35.50 -30.35 -38.73
N GLY A 34 -35.62 -31.08 -37.61
CA GLY A 34 -34.50 -31.37 -36.71
C GLY A 34 -34.28 -30.36 -35.58
N LEU A 35 -35.17 -29.36 -35.44
CA LEU A 35 -35.22 -28.51 -34.24
C LEU A 35 -35.70 -29.31 -33.02
N GLN A 36 -35.06 -29.08 -31.88
CA GLN A 36 -35.39 -29.67 -30.58
C GLN A 36 -35.56 -28.58 -29.52
N ARG A 37 -34.57 -27.70 -29.36
CA ARG A 37 -34.57 -26.63 -28.34
C ARG A 37 -34.54 -25.23 -28.93
N VAL A 38 -34.05 -25.06 -30.16
CA VAL A 38 -33.97 -23.75 -30.81
C VAL A 38 -35.35 -23.40 -31.35
N GLU A 39 -35.87 -22.25 -30.93
CA GLU A 39 -37.17 -21.78 -31.43
C GLU A 39 -37.09 -21.48 -32.93
N PRO A 40 -38.11 -21.87 -33.73
CA PRO A 40 -38.17 -21.59 -35.17
C PRO A 40 -37.90 -20.12 -35.53
N GLY A 41 -38.36 -19.17 -34.70
CA GLY A 41 -38.14 -17.74 -34.91
C GLY A 41 -36.66 -17.33 -34.93
N ILE A 42 -35.79 -18.04 -34.21
CA ILE A 42 -34.33 -17.81 -34.22
C ILE A 42 -33.74 -18.21 -35.56
N VAL A 43 -34.25 -19.26 -36.19
CA VAL A 43 -33.84 -19.68 -37.54
C VAL A 43 -34.21 -18.61 -38.56
N PHE A 44 -35.47 -18.19 -38.58
CA PHE A 44 -35.95 -17.17 -39.53
C PHE A 44 -35.28 -15.80 -39.35
N ARG A 45 -34.93 -15.42 -38.11
CA ARG A 45 -34.18 -14.18 -37.85
C ARG A 45 -32.76 -14.22 -38.43
N ASN A 46 -32.13 -15.39 -38.45
CA ASN A 46 -30.73 -15.56 -38.88
C ASN A 46 -30.60 -16.12 -40.31
N PHE A 47 -31.71 -16.39 -40.99
CA PHE A 47 -31.76 -16.90 -42.35
C PHE A 47 -32.46 -15.86 -43.24
N PRO A 48 -31.73 -15.06 -44.03
CA PRO A 48 -32.25 -13.91 -44.78
C PRO A 48 -32.96 -14.34 -46.07
N VAL A 49 -33.93 -15.25 -45.94
CA VAL A 49 -34.75 -15.79 -47.03
C VAL A 49 -36.17 -15.95 -46.51
N SER A 50 -37.13 -15.41 -47.24
CA SER A 50 -38.55 -15.47 -46.92
C SER A 50 -39.35 -16.21 -48.00
N ALA A 51 -40.54 -16.67 -47.63
CA ALA A 51 -41.51 -17.15 -48.61
C ALA A 51 -41.87 -15.99 -49.58
N GLY A 52 -41.81 -16.26 -50.88
CA GLY A 52 -41.97 -15.30 -51.98
C GLY A 52 -40.65 -14.86 -52.63
N ASP A 53 -39.50 -15.16 -52.03
CA ASP A 53 -38.20 -14.77 -52.60
C ASP A 53 -37.82 -15.64 -53.81
N GLN A 54 -37.23 -15.01 -54.82
CA GLN A 54 -36.60 -15.70 -55.95
C GLN A 54 -35.11 -15.87 -55.69
N LEU A 55 -34.69 -17.09 -55.42
CA LEU A 55 -33.34 -17.43 -55.00
C LEU A 55 -32.48 -17.96 -56.14
N GLN A 56 -31.25 -17.45 -56.18
CA GLN A 56 -30.12 -18.07 -56.85
C GLN A 56 -29.32 -18.93 -55.87
N ARG A 57 -28.52 -19.87 -56.39
CA ARG A 57 -27.76 -20.83 -55.57
C ARG A 57 -26.75 -20.13 -54.65
N GLU A 58 -26.17 -19.04 -55.11
CA GLU A 58 -25.24 -18.20 -54.36
C GLU A 58 -25.92 -17.56 -53.14
N GLN A 59 -27.11 -16.99 -53.34
CA GLN A 59 -27.89 -16.35 -52.27
C GLN A 59 -28.31 -17.34 -51.19
N LEU A 60 -28.71 -18.56 -51.58
CA LEU A 60 -28.98 -19.64 -50.63
C LEU A 60 -27.72 -20.04 -49.86
N SER A 61 -26.57 -20.14 -50.52
CA SER A 61 -25.30 -20.46 -49.84
C SER A 61 -24.92 -19.40 -48.80
N ASP A 62 -25.08 -18.11 -49.14
CA ASP A 62 -24.79 -17.02 -48.22
C ASP A 62 -25.76 -17.00 -47.03
N ALA A 63 -27.06 -17.24 -47.28
CA ALA A 63 -28.06 -17.38 -46.23
C ALA A 63 -27.76 -18.56 -45.29
N LEU A 64 -27.35 -19.72 -45.83
CA LEU A 64 -26.94 -20.87 -45.03
C LEU A 64 -25.66 -20.59 -44.23
N ARG A 65 -24.69 -19.84 -44.78
CA ARG A 65 -23.49 -19.41 -44.03
C ARG A 65 -23.86 -18.46 -42.89
N GLN A 66 -24.81 -17.54 -43.10
CA GLN A 66 -25.29 -16.65 -42.05
C GLN A 66 -25.99 -17.44 -40.93
N LEU A 67 -26.83 -18.41 -41.29
CA LEU A 67 -27.47 -19.28 -40.31
C LEU A 67 -26.43 -20.14 -39.57
N PHE A 68 -25.39 -20.64 -40.23
CA PHE A 68 -24.30 -21.37 -39.58
C PHE A 68 -23.49 -20.48 -38.62
N LYS A 69 -23.26 -19.21 -38.98
CA LYS A 69 -22.58 -18.22 -38.13
C LYS A 69 -23.33 -17.89 -36.83
N SER A 70 -24.64 -18.16 -36.76
CA SER A 70 -25.40 -18.02 -35.51
C SER A 70 -24.87 -18.94 -34.39
N GLY A 71 -24.18 -20.03 -34.75
CA GLY A 71 -23.51 -20.92 -33.80
C GLY A 71 -24.41 -21.94 -33.12
N TYR A 72 -25.72 -21.97 -33.41
CA TYR A 72 -26.68 -22.92 -32.84
C TYR A 72 -26.68 -24.30 -33.51
N PHE A 73 -26.15 -24.41 -34.73
CA PHE A 73 -26.27 -25.63 -35.54
C PHE A 73 -24.90 -26.26 -35.83
N ALA A 74 -24.81 -27.58 -35.68
CA ALA A 74 -23.66 -28.40 -36.01
C ALA A 74 -23.60 -28.69 -37.51
N ASP A 75 -24.77 -28.87 -38.13
CA ASP A 75 -24.94 -29.11 -39.57
C ASP A 75 -26.24 -28.47 -40.05
N ILE A 76 -26.23 -27.95 -41.28
CA ILE A 76 -27.37 -27.31 -41.93
C ILE A 76 -27.41 -27.80 -43.38
N GLN A 77 -28.48 -28.48 -43.74
CA GLN A 77 -28.72 -28.95 -45.11
C GLN A 77 -29.99 -28.31 -45.65
N ALA A 78 -29.93 -27.86 -46.90
CA ALA A 78 -31.06 -27.30 -47.61
C ALA A 78 -31.44 -28.22 -48.77
N GLU A 79 -32.66 -28.71 -48.74
CA GLU A 79 -33.24 -29.55 -49.78
C GLU A 79 -34.42 -28.82 -50.43
N ARG A 80 -34.62 -29.07 -51.72
CA ARG A 80 -35.76 -28.54 -52.47
C ARG A 80 -36.78 -29.64 -52.68
N GLU A 81 -37.98 -29.47 -52.15
CA GLU A 81 -39.13 -30.34 -52.37
C GLU A 81 -40.20 -29.59 -53.16
N GLY A 82 -40.15 -29.69 -54.50
CA GLY A 82 -41.02 -28.92 -55.39
C GLY A 82 -40.76 -27.42 -55.27
N ASP A 83 -41.73 -26.68 -54.74
CA ASP A 83 -41.65 -25.23 -54.50
C ASP A 83 -41.37 -24.86 -53.03
N VAL A 84 -41.10 -25.85 -52.16
CA VAL A 84 -40.81 -25.67 -50.72
C VAL A 84 -39.33 -25.87 -50.45
N LEU A 85 -38.75 -24.99 -49.62
CA LEU A 85 -37.38 -25.12 -49.12
C LEU A 85 -37.39 -25.87 -47.78
N LEU A 86 -36.83 -27.08 -47.73
CA LEU A 86 -36.68 -27.86 -46.51
C LEU A 86 -35.30 -27.63 -45.91
N LEU A 87 -35.25 -27.06 -44.71
CA LEU A 87 -34.03 -26.90 -43.92
C LEU A 87 -33.94 -28.02 -42.89
N LYS A 88 -33.03 -28.97 -43.12
CA LYS A 88 -32.66 -29.99 -42.14
C LYS A 88 -31.55 -29.44 -41.25
N LEU A 89 -31.87 -29.27 -39.98
CA LEU A 89 -31.02 -28.63 -38.98
C LEU A 89 -30.58 -29.65 -37.94
N LYS A 90 -29.27 -29.74 -37.70
CA LYS A 90 -28.73 -30.47 -36.56
C LYS A 90 -28.29 -29.48 -35.51
N GLU A 91 -29.07 -29.32 -34.45
CA GLU A 91 -28.72 -28.45 -33.33
C GLU A 91 -27.41 -28.90 -32.66
N ARG A 92 -26.62 -27.94 -32.20
CA ARG A 92 -25.51 -28.20 -31.26
C ARG A 92 -26.10 -28.47 -29.88
N PRO A 93 -25.52 -29.42 -29.12
CA PRO A 93 -25.98 -29.66 -27.77
C PRO A 93 -25.67 -28.47 -26.86
N SER A 94 -26.40 -28.30 -25.77
CA SER A 94 -26.05 -27.34 -24.72
C SER A 94 -25.22 -28.00 -23.62
N VAL A 95 -24.31 -27.24 -23.01
CA VAL A 95 -23.53 -27.68 -21.85
C VAL A 95 -24.46 -27.78 -20.65
N ALA A 96 -24.55 -28.95 -20.03
CA ALA A 96 -25.41 -29.17 -18.86
C ALA A 96 -24.67 -29.06 -17.54
N LEU A 97 -23.43 -29.56 -17.51
CA LEU A 97 -22.55 -29.62 -16.36
C LEU A 97 -21.11 -29.57 -16.85
N ILE A 98 -20.27 -28.85 -16.12
CA ILE A 98 -18.81 -28.86 -16.29
C ILE A 98 -18.23 -29.44 -15.01
N ASN A 99 -17.51 -30.56 -15.12
CA ASN A 99 -16.82 -31.20 -14.01
C ASN A 99 -15.31 -30.96 -14.16
N LEU A 100 -14.67 -30.42 -13.13
CA LEU A 100 -13.23 -30.22 -13.05
C LEU A 100 -12.67 -31.20 -12.01
N GLU A 101 -11.68 -31.99 -12.41
CA GLU A 101 -11.00 -32.93 -11.51
C GLU A 101 -9.49 -32.75 -11.58
N GLY A 102 -8.81 -32.80 -10.43
CA GLY A 102 -7.36 -32.73 -10.32
C GLY A 102 -6.76 -31.31 -10.25
N ASN A 103 -7.57 -30.30 -9.94
CA ASN A 103 -7.13 -28.91 -9.74
C ASN A 103 -6.83 -28.58 -8.26
N ASP A 104 -5.76 -29.14 -7.71
CA ASP A 104 -5.37 -28.91 -6.30
C ASP A 104 -4.69 -27.55 -6.08
N VAL A 105 -3.99 -27.03 -7.09
CA VAL A 105 -3.19 -25.79 -6.97
C VAL A 105 -4.02 -24.54 -7.25
N ILE A 106 -4.94 -24.62 -8.22
CA ILE A 106 -5.81 -23.51 -8.59
C ILE A 106 -7.22 -23.82 -8.11
N LYS A 107 -7.80 -22.90 -7.33
CA LYS A 107 -9.16 -23.06 -6.83
C LYS A 107 -10.14 -23.21 -7.98
N GLU A 108 -11.06 -24.16 -7.84
CA GLU A 108 -12.06 -24.47 -8.85
C GLU A 108 -12.88 -23.23 -9.27
N GLU A 109 -13.23 -22.36 -8.31
CA GLU A 109 -13.96 -21.11 -8.55
C GLU A 109 -13.21 -20.12 -9.48
N ASP A 110 -11.88 -20.07 -9.39
CA ASP A 110 -11.05 -19.24 -10.27
C ASP A 110 -11.02 -19.80 -11.69
N LEU A 111 -10.91 -21.13 -11.82
CA LEU A 111 -10.94 -21.81 -13.11
C LEU A 111 -12.31 -21.65 -13.78
N MET A 112 -13.41 -21.86 -13.05
CA MET A 112 -14.77 -21.70 -13.54
C MET A 112 -15.05 -20.27 -14.02
N ARG A 113 -14.59 -19.24 -13.29
CA ARG A 113 -14.68 -17.84 -13.75
C ARG A 113 -13.90 -17.61 -15.05
N GLY A 114 -12.72 -18.21 -15.19
CA GLY A 114 -11.94 -18.14 -16.43
C GLY A 114 -12.64 -18.81 -17.62
N LEU A 115 -13.31 -19.94 -17.39
CA LEU A 115 -14.12 -20.64 -18.40
C LEU A 115 -15.33 -19.79 -18.83
N GLU A 116 -16.01 -19.16 -17.88
CA GLU A 116 -17.14 -18.27 -18.14
C GLU A 116 -16.71 -17.07 -19.01
N GLN A 117 -15.60 -16.41 -18.67
CA GLN A 117 -15.03 -15.32 -19.48
C GLN A 117 -14.64 -15.75 -20.89
N SER A 118 -14.29 -17.02 -21.06
CA SER A 118 -13.94 -17.64 -22.34
C SER A 118 -15.17 -18.13 -23.13
N GLY A 119 -16.39 -17.91 -22.62
CA GLY A 119 -17.65 -18.27 -23.27
C GLY A 119 -18.02 -19.75 -23.16
N LEU A 120 -17.64 -20.40 -22.04
CA LEU A 120 -18.06 -21.74 -21.69
C LEU A 120 -18.60 -21.75 -20.25
N GLN A 121 -19.92 -21.61 -20.13
CA GLN A 121 -20.66 -21.80 -18.88
C GLN A 121 -21.78 -22.82 -19.07
N GLU A 122 -22.35 -23.30 -17.98
CA GLU A 122 -23.54 -24.14 -18.01
C GLU A 122 -24.69 -23.40 -18.69
N GLY A 123 -25.38 -24.08 -19.60
CA GLY A 123 -26.44 -23.52 -20.45
C GLY A 123 -25.97 -23.03 -21.81
N ASP A 124 -24.67 -22.81 -22.03
CA ASP A 124 -24.15 -22.37 -23.33
C ASP A 124 -24.23 -23.45 -24.40
N VAL A 125 -24.16 -23.03 -25.67
CA VAL A 125 -24.10 -23.94 -26.81
C VAL A 125 -22.70 -24.55 -26.92
N PHE A 126 -22.61 -25.86 -26.84
CA PHE A 126 -21.34 -26.57 -26.92
C PHE A 126 -20.69 -26.46 -28.31
N ARG A 127 -19.41 -26.08 -28.33
CA ARG A 127 -18.58 -26.02 -29.53
C ARG A 127 -17.27 -26.74 -29.26
N ARG A 128 -16.95 -27.75 -30.07
CA ARG A 128 -15.71 -28.53 -29.89
C ARG A 128 -14.45 -27.64 -29.96
N ALA A 129 -14.41 -26.70 -30.89
CA ALA A 129 -13.30 -25.76 -31.03
C ALA A 129 -13.11 -24.85 -29.79
N ALA A 130 -14.19 -24.51 -29.07
CA ALA A 130 -14.08 -23.73 -27.84
C ALA A 130 -13.48 -24.58 -26.71
N LEU A 131 -13.88 -25.86 -26.60
CA LEU A 131 -13.30 -26.79 -25.63
C LEU A 131 -11.80 -27.03 -25.88
N ASP A 132 -11.39 -27.20 -27.14
CA ASP A 132 -9.98 -27.39 -27.49
C ASP A 132 -9.16 -26.11 -27.20
N GLN A 133 -9.73 -24.93 -27.43
CA GLN A 133 -9.09 -23.65 -27.08
C GLN A 133 -8.94 -23.50 -25.56
N ILE A 134 -9.99 -23.82 -24.81
CA ILE A 134 -9.99 -23.79 -23.35
C ILE A 134 -8.94 -24.74 -22.78
N ARG A 135 -8.80 -25.94 -23.33
CA ARG A 135 -7.72 -26.87 -22.95
C ARG A 135 -6.35 -26.21 -23.08
N LEU A 136 -6.10 -25.50 -24.18
CA LEU A 136 -4.84 -24.79 -24.42
C LEU A 136 -4.65 -23.60 -23.47
N ASP A 137 -5.72 -22.88 -23.15
CA ASP A 137 -5.66 -21.71 -22.27
C ASP A 137 -5.46 -22.13 -20.81
N LEU A 138 -6.14 -23.18 -20.33
CA LEU A 138 -5.88 -23.78 -19.02
C LEU A 138 -4.45 -24.31 -18.94
N LEU A 139 -3.95 -24.98 -19.98
CA LEU A 139 -2.55 -25.41 -20.04
C LEU A 139 -1.60 -24.21 -19.98
N ARG A 140 -1.96 -23.08 -20.60
CA ARG A 140 -1.19 -21.84 -20.51
C ARG A 140 -1.17 -21.28 -19.09
N VAL A 141 -2.29 -21.34 -18.38
CA VAL A 141 -2.35 -20.92 -16.97
C VAL A 141 -1.41 -21.76 -16.11
N TYR A 142 -1.46 -23.09 -16.22
CA TYR A 142 -0.55 -23.97 -15.46
C TYR A 142 0.93 -23.75 -15.84
N THR A 143 1.24 -23.61 -17.14
CA THR A 143 2.61 -23.31 -17.58
C THR A 143 3.10 -21.93 -17.11
N SER A 144 2.22 -20.93 -16.99
CA SER A 144 2.56 -19.62 -16.42
C SER A 144 2.90 -19.67 -14.92
N GLN A 145 2.37 -20.67 -14.21
CA GLN A 145 2.70 -20.95 -12.81
C GLN A 145 3.93 -21.87 -12.65
N GLY A 146 4.68 -22.12 -13.72
CA GLY A 146 5.88 -22.96 -13.69
C GLY A 146 5.60 -24.47 -13.78
N ARG A 147 4.39 -24.90 -14.13
CA ARG A 147 4.03 -26.33 -14.27
C ARG A 147 4.02 -26.78 -15.72
N TYR A 148 5.21 -26.98 -16.28
CA TYR A 148 5.36 -27.45 -17.68
C TYR A 148 4.98 -28.91 -17.88
N GLY A 149 4.98 -29.68 -16.78
CA GLY A 149 4.50 -31.05 -16.69
C GLY A 149 2.99 -31.21 -16.83
N ALA A 150 2.22 -30.12 -16.78
CA ALA A 150 0.77 -30.18 -16.80
C ALA A 150 0.23 -30.81 -18.10
N ASP A 151 -0.80 -31.64 -17.96
CA ASP A 151 -1.59 -32.19 -19.06
C ASP A 151 -3.07 -32.10 -18.70
N ILE A 152 -3.88 -31.72 -19.68
CA ILE A 152 -5.31 -31.54 -19.49
C ILE A 152 -5.99 -32.43 -20.51
N SER A 153 -6.89 -33.29 -20.06
CA SER A 153 -7.70 -34.13 -20.93
C SER A 153 -9.17 -33.76 -20.78
N THR A 154 -9.88 -33.72 -21.90
CA THR A 154 -11.28 -33.30 -21.94
C THR A 154 -12.14 -34.40 -22.55
N GLU A 155 -13.12 -34.87 -21.80
CA GLU A 155 -14.11 -35.86 -22.24
C GLU A 155 -15.49 -35.20 -22.36
N VAL A 156 -16.24 -35.59 -23.40
CA VAL A 156 -17.57 -35.03 -23.69
C VAL A 156 -18.56 -36.18 -23.65
N GLU A 157 -19.41 -36.18 -22.63
CA GLU A 157 -20.43 -37.21 -22.44
C GLU A 157 -21.79 -36.71 -22.93
N PRO A 158 -22.42 -37.36 -23.92
CA PRO A 158 -23.76 -37.02 -24.36
C PRO A 158 -24.81 -37.32 -23.28
N LEU A 159 -25.68 -36.36 -23.01
CA LEU A 159 -26.80 -36.49 -22.09
C LEU A 159 -28.14 -36.45 -22.83
N SER A 160 -29.21 -36.85 -22.13
CA SER A 160 -30.57 -36.77 -22.65
C SER A 160 -31.01 -35.32 -22.92
N GLY A 161 -31.77 -35.14 -24.00
CA GLY A 161 -32.33 -33.84 -24.39
C GLY A 161 -31.36 -32.91 -25.14
N ASN A 162 -30.48 -33.48 -25.99
CA ASN A 162 -29.46 -32.76 -26.76
C ASN A 162 -28.55 -31.90 -25.88
N ARG A 163 -27.98 -32.53 -24.86
CA ARG A 163 -27.09 -31.91 -23.89
C ARG A 163 -25.77 -32.67 -23.80
N VAL A 164 -24.74 -32.02 -23.28
CA VAL A 164 -23.45 -32.66 -23.00
C VAL A 164 -22.96 -32.30 -21.60
N GLN A 165 -22.29 -33.24 -20.96
CA GLN A 165 -21.44 -33.02 -19.80
C GLN A 165 -19.99 -32.94 -20.26
N LEU A 166 -19.25 -31.98 -19.71
CA LEU A 166 -17.83 -31.76 -20.01
C LEU A 166 -17.02 -32.17 -18.79
N ASN A 167 -16.24 -33.23 -18.91
CA ASN A 167 -15.31 -33.68 -17.87
C ASN A 167 -13.91 -33.20 -18.26
N ILE A 168 -13.35 -32.28 -17.47
CA ILE A 168 -12.02 -31.71 -17.67
C ILE A 168 -11.12 -32.27 -16.57
N ASN A 169 -10.31 -33.27 -16.92
CA ASN A 169 -9.38 -33.90 -16.01
C ASN A 169 -8.01 -33.23 -16.16
N ILE A 170 -7.55 -32.62 -15.08
CA ILE A 170 -6.32 -31.87 -14.99
C ILE A 170 -5.28 -32.72 -14.26
N ASN A 171 -4.18 -33.01 -14.94
CA ASN A 171 -2.96 -33.48 -14.30
C ASN A 171 -2.02 -32.29 -14.21
N GLU A 172 -1.86 -31.70 -13.03
CA GLU A 172 -1.07 -30.48 -12.85
C GLU A 172 0.43 -30.70 -13.07
N GLY A 173 0.90 -31.95 -12.96
CA GLY A 173 2.33 -32.28 -13.05
C GLY A 173 3.16 -31.71 -11.90
N GLU A 174 4.42 -32.13 -11.83
CA GLU A 174 5.38 -31.56 -10.89
C GLU A 174 5.80 -30.13 -11.29
N GLU A 175 6.22 -29.36 -10.29
CA GLU A 175 6.74 -28.01 -10.49
C GLU A 175 8.11 -28.04 -11.18
N SER A 176 8.27 -27.23 -12.22
CA SER A 176 9.54 -27.11 -12.93
C SER A 176 10.43 -26.08 -12.26
N SER A 177 11.62 -26.49 -11.81
CA SER A 177 12.58 -25.63 -11.12
C SER A 177 13.68 -25.13 -12.06
N ILE A 178 14.10 -23.88 -11.89
CA ILE A 178 15.27 -23.33 -12.57
C ILE A 178 16.51 -23.95 -11.95
N GLN A 179 17.35 -24.59 -12.77
CA GLN A 179 18.60 -25.19 -12.32
C GLN A 179 19.80 -24.30 -12.61
N HIS A 180 19.73 -23.53 -13.69
CA HIS A 180 20.82 -22.63 -14.06
C HIS A 180 20.32 -21.46 -14.89
N ILE A 181 20.87 -20.29 -14.59
CA ILE A 181 20.77 -19.08 -15.42
C ILE A 181 22.20 -18.77 -15.85
N ASN A 182 22.43 -18.74 -17.15
CA ASN A 182 23.73 -18.44 -17.74
C ASN A 182 23.64 -17.19 -18.61
N ILE A 183 24.53 -16.23 -18.37
CA ILE A 183 24.66 -15.03 -19.21
C ILE A 183 25.94 -15.21 -20.02
N VAL A 184 25.84 -14.97 -21.33
CA VAL A 184 26.95 -15.20 -22.26
C VAL A 184 27.20 -13.92 -23.02
N GLY A 185 28.46 -13.48 -23.01
CA GLY A 185 28.88 -12.24 -23.69
C GLY A 185 29.08 -11.05 -22.77
N ASN A 186 28.72 -11.18 -21.48
CA ASN A 186 29.12 -10.23 -20.45
C ASN A 186 30.61 -10.39 -20.13
N THR A 187 31.34 -9.27 -20.14
CA THR A 187 32.77 -9.17 -19.83
C THR A 187 33.07 -8.03 -18.86
N VAL A 188 32.18 -7.04 -18.79
CA VAL A 188 32.27 -5.89 -17.87
C VAL A 188 31.77 -6.29 -16.48
N PHE A 189 30.58 -6.91 -16.42
CA PHE A 189 29.93 -7.30 -15.18
C PHE A 189 29.94 -8.82 -15.00
N SER A 190 30.09 -9.29 -13.76
CA SER A 190 30.09 -10.73 -13.51
C SER A 190 28.69 -11.32 -13.63
N ASP A 191 28.64 -12.63 -13.89
CA ASP A 191 27.40 -13.40 -13.91
C ASP A 191 26.61 -13.25 -12.61
N GLU A 192 27.30 -13.29 -11.47
CA GLU A 192 26.67 -13.16 -10.15
C GLU A 192 26.03 -11.79 -9.97
N GLU A 193 26.73 -10.71 -10.31
CA GLU A 193 26.23 -9.33 -10.19
C GLU A 193 24.97 -9.11 -11.03
N LEU A 194 24.95 -9.64 -12.25
CA LEU A 194 23.79 -9.53 -13.13
C LEU A 194 22.62 -10.42 -12.70
N LYS A 195 22.89 -11.57 -12.07
CA LYS A 195 21.86 -12.48 -11.55
C LYS A 195 21.15 -11.90 -10.33
N GLU A 196 21.84 -11.13 -9.50
CA GLU A 196 21.23 -10.43 -8.34
C GLU A 196 20.13 -9.44 -8.76
N LEU A 197 20.12 -8.98 -10.02
CA LEU A 197 19.08 -8.10 -10.55
C LEU A 197 17.75 -8.82 -10.80
N PHE A 198 17.79 -10.15 -10.95
CA PHE A 198 16.65 -10.94 -11.40
C PHE A 198 15.70 -11.27 -10.25
N THR A 199 14.41 -11.41 -10.58
CA THR A 199 13.43 -12.04 -9.68
C THR A 199 13.37 -13.55 -9.91
N LEU A 200 13.83 -14.03 -11.06
CA LEU A 200 14.11 -15.46 -11.23
C LEU A 200 15.41 -15.79 -10.52
N ASP A 201 15.31 -16.68 -9.55
CA ASP A 201 16.45 -17.16 -8.77
C ASP A 201 16.50 -18.69 -8.77
N LEU A 202 17.61 -19.24 -8.30
CA LEU A 202 17.80 -20.67 -8.04
C LEU A 202 17.09 -21.07 -6.73
N PRO A 203 16.68 -22.34 -6.59
CA PRO A 203 16.18 -22.84 -5.32
C PRO A 203 17.28 -22.79 -4.24
N ASP A 204 16.97 -22.19 -3.09
CA ASP A 204 17.78 -22.18 -1.88
C ASP A 204 17.11 -23.03 -0.77
N PHE A 205 17.79 -23.20 0.38
CA PHE A 205 17.33 -23.99 1.51
C PHE A 205 15.91 -23.61 1.99
N TRP A 206 15.50 -22.34 1.85
CA TRP A 206 14.20 -21.82 2.27
C TRP A 206 13.13 -21.79 1.16
N SER A 207 13.43 -22.26 -0.05
CA SER A 207 12.50 -22.18 -1.19
C SER A 207 11.19 -22.95 -0.99
N PHE A 208 11.12 -23.86 -0.02
CA PHE A 208 9.87 -24.51 0.37
C PHE A 208 8.83 -23.53 0.95
N TYR A 209 9.28 -22.39 1.51
CA TYR A 209 8.43 -21.35 2.07
C TYR A 209 8.27 -20.15 1.12
N THR A 210 9.37 -19.67 0.53
CA THR A 210 9.38 -18.46 -0.32
C THR A 210 8.90 -18.70 -1.75
N GLN A 211 8.81 -19.96 -2.19
CA GLN A 211 8.44 -20.35 -3.55
C GLN A 211 9.42 -19.84 -4.64
N ASP A 212 10.67 -19.57 -4.24
CA ASP A 212 11.78 -19.23 -5.14
C ASP A 212 12.19 -20.44 -6.00
N GLY A 213 12.83 -20.20 -7.14
CA GLY A 213 13.19 -21.27 -8.09
C GLY A 213 12.18 -21.53 -9.22
N ARG A 214 11.02 -20.87 -9.20
CA ARG A 214 9.95 -21.02 -10.20
C ARG A 214 10.19 -20.18 -11.44
N TYR A 215 10.17 -20.82 -12.62
CA TYR A 215 10.11 -20.08 -13.86
C TYR A 215 8.71 -19.51 -14.12
N ALA A 216 8.66 -18.22 -14.43
CA ALA A 216 7.50 -17.55 -15.02
C ALA A 216 7.97 -16.67 -16.17
N ARG A 217 7.23 -16.68 -17.28
CA ARG A 217 7.60 -15.93 -18.49
C ARG A 217 7.55 -14.42 -18.26
N GLU A 218 6.62 -13.98 -17.44
CA GLU A 218 6.42 -12.59 -17.04
C GLU A 218 7.64 -12.10 -16.23
N LYS A 219 8.10 -12.91 -15.27
CA LYS A 219 9.32 -12.64 -14.49
C LYS A 219 10.54 -12.56 -15.40
N MET A 220 10.72 -13.52 -16.32
CA MET A 220 11.82 -13.50 -17.30
C MET A 220 11.82 -12.23 -18.15
N THR A 221 10.64 -11.79 -18.62
CA THR A 221 10.53 -10.56 -19.42
C THR A 221 10.94 -9.34 -18.60
N GLY A 222 10.52 -9.27 -17.33
CA GLY A 222 10.95 -8.22 -16.40
C GLY A 222 12.44 -8.27 -16.07
N ASP A 223 13.02 -9.46 -15.94
CA ASP A 223 14.46 -9.67 -15.71
C ASP A 223 15.30 -9.18 -16.89
N LEU A 224 14.88 -9.48 -18.12
CA LEU A 224 15.56 -9.00 -19.33
C LEU A 224 15.49 -7.47 -19.46
N GLU A 225 14.37 -6.83 -19.08
CA GLU A 225 14.29 -5.36 -19.06
C GLU A 225 15.12 -4.75 -17.93
N ARG A 226 15.22 -5.40 -16.76
CA ARG A 226 16.13 -4.97 -15.68
C ARG A 226 17.58 -5.08 -16.10
N LEU A 227 17.96 -6.18 -16.74
CA LEU A 227 19.30 -6.35 -17.31
C LEU A 227 19.60 -5.23 -18.30
N ARG A 228 18.68 -4.98 -19.24
CA ARG A 228 18.83 -3.91 -20.22
C ARG A 228 18.93 -2.53 -19.58
N SER A 229 18.10 -2.25 -18.58
CA SER A 229 18.12 -0.98 -17.86
C SER A 229 19.45 -0.80 -17.13
N TRP A 230 19.94 -1.84 -16.43
CA TRP A 230 21.24 -1.83 -15.76
C TRP A 230 22.38 -1.39 -16.68
N TYR A 231 22.50 -1.98 -17.86
CA TYR A 231 23.53 -1.58 -18.82
C TYR A 231 23.35 -0.15 -19.34
N PHE A 232 22.11 0.24 -19.68
CA PHE A 232 21.81 1.62 -20.11
C PHE A 232 22.06 2.66 -19.02
N ASP A 233 21.91 2.28 -17.75
CA ASP A 233 22.13 3.16 -16.60
C ASP A 233 23.61 3.30 -16.25
N HIS A 234 24.45 2.36 -16.71
CA HIS A 234 25.91 2.36 -16.58
C HIS A 234 26.65 2.79 -17.86
N GLY A 235 25.95 3.41 -18.82
CA GLY A 235 26.54 4.07 -19.99
C GLY A 235 26.66 3.22 -21.25
N TYR A 236 26.15 2.00 -21.26
CA TYR A 236 26.25 1.09 -22.41
C TYR A 236 25.07 1.32 -23.38
N ALA A 237 25.07 2.45 -24.09
CA ALA A 237 23.95 2.87 -24.94
C ALA A 237 23.67 1.91 -26.12
N ASN A 238 24.67 1.14 -26.56
CA ASN A 238 24.56 0.15 -27.63
C ASN A 238 24.34 -1.28 -27.11
N PHE A 239 24.00 -1.46 -25.82
CA PHE A 239 23.72 -2.78 -25.25
C PHE A 239 22.56 -3.46 -25.98
N SER A 240 22.74 -4.73 -26.34
CA SER A 240 21.69 -5.58 -26.90
C SER A 240 21.63 -6.95 -26.24
N ILE A 241 20.41 -7.49 -26.15
CA ILE A 241 20.17 -8.88 -25.78
C ILE A 241 19.94 -9.63 -27.09
N ASP A 242 20.91 -10.43 -27.50
CA ASP A 242 20.93 -11.09 -28.82
C ASP A 242 19.99 -12.29 -28.84
N SER A 243 19.90 -13.03 -27.73
CA SER A 243 18.88 -14.08 -27.55
C SER A 243 18.65 -14.42 -26.08
N ALA A 244 17.45 -14.88 -25.74
CA ALA A 244 17.12 -15.45 -24.44
C ALA A 244 16.43 -16.80 -24.66
N GLN A 245 17.20 -17.88 -24.47
CA GLN A 245 16.75 -19.24 -24.73
C GLN A 245 16.39 -19.93 -23.42
N VAL A 246 15.20 -20.50 -23.37
CA VAL A 246 14.73 -21.32 -22.26
C VAL A 246 14.67 -22.76 -22.75
N SER A 247 15.44 -23.62 -22.10
CA SER A 247 15.45 -25.06 -22.39
C SER A 247 14.91 -25.83 -21.20
N ILE A 248 14.14 -26.87 -21.49
CA ILE A 248 13.45 -27.69 -20.50
C ILE A 248 13.91 -29.13 -20.69
N THR A 249 14.22 -29.82 -19.59
CA THR A 249 14.59 -31.24 -19.65
C THR A 249 13.43 -32.11 -20.15
N PRO A 250 13.71 -33.29 -20.75
CA PRO A 250 12.66 -34.18 -21.27
C PRO A 250 11.63 -34.64 -20.23
N ASP A 251 12.01 -34.70 -18.95
CA ASP A 251 11.12 -35.00 -17.83
C ASP A 251 10.29 -33.80 -17.36
N LYS A 252 10.52 -32.62 -17.96
CA LYS A 252 9.86 -31.34 -17.66
C LYS A 252 10.07 -30.82 -16.24
N LYS A 253 11.08 -31.31 -15.52
CA LYS A 253 11.36 -30.92 -14.12
C LYS A 253 12.37 -29.78 -13.98
N HIS A 254 13.27 -29.64 -14.95
CA HIS A 254 14.38 -28.70 -14.86
C HIS A 254 14.38 -27.71 -16.02
N ILE A 255 14.62 -26.45 -15.69
CA ILE A 255 14.67 -25.33 -16.64
C ILE A 255 16.08 -24.73 -16.62
N TYR A 256 16.64 -24.52 -17.80
CA TYR A 256 17.92 -23.84 -18.01
C TYR A 256 17.69 -22.62 -18.89
N ILE A 257 18.14 -21.47 -18.40
CA ILE A 257 18.00 -20.18 -19.08
C ILE A 257 19.38 -19.77 -19.58
N SER A 258 19.48 -19.42 -20.87
CA SER A 258 20.70 -18.92 -21.49
C SER A 258 20.43 -17.59 -22.18
N ILE A 259 21.08 -16.53 -21.71
CA ILE A 259 20.91 -15.17 -22.20
C ILE A 259 22.21 -14.76 -22.89
N ALA A 260 22.17 -14.55 -24.20
CA ALA A 260 23.29 -14.02 -24.96
C ALA A 260 23.15 -12.49 -25.07
N VAL A 261 24.20 -11.76 -24.71
CA VAL A 261 24.24 -10.29 -24.70
C VAL A 261 25.45 -9.77 -25.47
N SER A 262 25.32 -8.56 -26.00
CA SER A 262 26.40 -7.76 -26.57
C SER A 262 26.47 -6.44 -25.79
N GLU A 263 27.56 -6.24 -25.03
CA GLU A 263 27.67 -5.11 -24.07
C GLU A 263 27.81 -3.75 -24.77
N GLY A 264 28.59 -3.68 -25.85
CA GLY A 264 28.95 -2.43 -26.50
C GLY A 264 29.96 -1.59 -25.69
N GLU A 265 30.24 -0.38 -26.18
CA GLU A 265 31.17 0.55 -25.54
C GLU A 265 30.46 1.41 -24.47
N GLN A 266 31.21 1.82 -23.44
CA GLN A 266 30.70 2.74 -22.41
C GLN A 266 30.79 4.19 -22.89
N TYR A 267 29.68 4.90 -22.78
CA TYR A 267 29.55 6.29 -23.18
C TYR A 267 29.59 7.27 -21.99
N ARG A 268 30.19 8.44 -22.20
CA ARG A 268 30.18 9.57 -21.27
C ARG A 268 29.37 10.75 -21.79
N VAL A 269 28.77 11.51 -20.89
CA VAL A 269 28.00 12.70 -21.24
C VAL A 269 28.96 13.82 -21.65
N ARG A 270 28.78 14.38 -22.85
CA ARG A 270 29.60 15.50 -23.37
C ARG A 270 28.92 16.85 -23.18
N ASP A 271 27.62 16.93 -23.41
CA ASP A 271 26.83 18.12 -23.13
C ASP A 271 25.38 17.74 -22.89
N VAL A 272 24.73 18.54 -22.06
CA VAL A 272 23.30 18.43 -21.79
C VAL A 272 22.69 19.80 -21.99
N ALA A 273 21.65 19.87 -22.82
CA ALA A 273 20.99 21.11 -23.14
C ALA A 273 19.47 20.94 -23.12
N VAL A 274 18.78 21.94 -22.59
CA VAL A 274 17.34 22.08 -22.76
C VAL A 274 17.09 22.99 -23.97
N ALA A 275 16.22 22.56 -24.88
CA ALA A 275 15.89 23.27 -26.11
C ALA A 275 14.36 23.30 -26.33
N GLY A 276 13.87 24.20 -27.19
CA GLY A 276 12.44 24.33 -27.49
C GLY A 276 11.87 25.67 -27.01
N GLU A 277 10.58 25.67 -26.65
CA GLU A 277 9.88 26.86 -26.17
C GLU A 277 10.00 26.99 -24.64
N MET A 278 10.72 28.02 -24.20
CA MET A 278 10.99 28.26 -22.77
C MET A 278 9.88 29.12 -22.15
N VAL A 279 8.93 28.46 -21.49
CA VAL A 279 7.85 29.13 -20.70
C VAL A 279 8.22 29.32 -19.22
N VAL A 280 9.31 28.68 -18.78
CA VAL A 280 9.90 28.77 -17.44
C VAL A 280 11.35 29.27 -17.59
N PRO A 281 11.91 30.02 -16.62
CA PRO A 281 13.31 30.44 -16.66
C PRO A 281 14.29 29.26 -16.87
N GLN A 282 15.28 29.47 -17.73
CA GLN A 282 16.19 28.41 -18.16
C GLN A 282 17.02 27.84 -17.00
N ASP A 283 17.42 28.67 -16.03
CA ASP A 283 18.13 28.26 -14.82
C ASP A 283 17.33 27.26 -13.98
N VAL A 284 16.00 27.41 -13.93
CA VAL A 284 15.09 26.49 -13.24
C VAL A 284 14.96 25.16 -13.99
N LEU A 285 14.89 25.22 -15.33
CA LEU A 285 14.85 24.03 -16.19
C LEU A 285 16.17 23.24 -16.10
N ASP A 286 17.30 23.94 -16.21
CA ASP A 286 18.64 23.34 -16.12
C ASP A 286 18.86 22.71 -14.72
N GLY A 287 18.36 23.34 -13.65
CA GLY A 287 18.40 22.79 -12.30
C GLY A 287 17.54 21.53 -12.08
N ALA A 288 16.55 21.27 -12.94
CA ALA A 288 15.74 20.05 -12.90
C ALA A 288 16.46 18.84 -13.53
N VAL A 289 17.45 19.09 -14.40
CA VAL A 289 18.24 18.06 -15.09
C VAL A 289 19.23 17.43 -14.12
N THR A 290 19.14 16.11 -13.94
CA THR A 290 20.03 15.36 -13.04
C THR A 290 21.28 14.81 -13.73
N LEU A 291 21.30 14.82 -15.07
CA LEU A 291 22.43 14.36 -15.87
C LEU A 291 23.47 15.47 -15.99
N ALA A 292 24.73 15.21 -15.63
CA ALA A 292 25.81 16.17 -15.62
C ALA A 292 26.80 15.95 -16.77
N GLU A 293 27.53 16.99 -17.17
CA GLU A 293 28.63 16.87 -18.13
C GLU A 293 29.81 16.08 -17.51
N GLY A 294 30.42 15.18 -18.30
CA GLY A 294 31.61 14.40 -17.94
C GLY A 294 31.34 13.10 -17.18
N GLU A 295 30.14 12.89 -16.64
CA GLU A 295 29.77 11.64 -15.98
C GLU A 295 29.46 10.52 -16.98
N VAL A 296 29.35 9.28 -16.47
CA VAL A 296 28.91 8.14 -17.27
C VAL A 296 27.43 8.31 -17.63
N PHE A 297 27.08 8.09 -18.89
CA PHE A 297 25.69 8.23 -19.34
C PHE A 297 24.77 7.29 -18.55
N SER A 298 23.60 7.77 -18.12
CA SER A 298 22.61 6.97 -17.42
C SER A 298 21.23 7.26 -17.98
N ARG A 299 20.57 6.22 -18.51
CA ARG A 299 19.21 6.32 -19.03
C ARG A 299 18.20 6.64 -17.93
N GLU A 300 18.39 6.10 -16.73
CA GLU A 300 17.61 6.42 -15.54
C GLU A 300 17.69 7.92 -15.24
N LYS A 301 18.89 8.51 -15.16
CA LYS A 301 19.06 9.95 -14.93
C LYS A 301 18.45 10.79 -16.05
N MET A 302 18.55 10.36 -17.30
CA MET A 302 17.92 11.03 -18.44
C MET A 302 16.39 11.01 -18.31
N THR A 303 15.80 9.84 -18.04
CA THR A 303 14.35 9.67 -17.86
C THR A 303 13.84 10.46 -16.67
N ARG A 304 14.57 10.42 -15.54
CA ARG A 304 14.27 11.21 -14.35
C ARG A 304 14.33 12.72 -14.62
N SER A 305 15.26 13.17 -15.47
CA SER A 305 15.33 14.56 -15.90
C SER A 305 14.11 14.94 -16.76
N GLN A 306 13.73 14.07 -17.72
CA GLN A 306 12.53 14.25 -18.53
C GLN A 306 11.27 14.37 -17.65
N GLU A 307 11.08 13.44 -16.72
CA GLU A 307 9.93 13.43 -15.80
C GLU A 307 9.90 14.69 -14.92
N LYS A 308 11.05 15.10 -14.38
CA LYS A 308 11.16 16.35 -13.60
C LYS A 308 10.80 17.57 -14.42
N LEU A 309 11.25 17.66 -15.67
CA LEU A 309 10.92 18.75 -16.58
C LEU A 309 9.42 18.77 -16.92
N VAL A 310 8.83 17.62 -17.26
CA VAL A 310 7.38 17.50 -17.50
C VAL A 310 6.59 17.94 -16.27
N ARG A 311 6.99 17.50 -15.08
CA ARG A 311 6.33 17.85 -13.82
C ARG A 311 6.46 19.34 -13.51
N LEU A 312 7.66 19.92 -13.66
CA LEU A 312 7.90 21.35 -13.45
C LEU A 312 7.00 22.19 -14.36
N LEU A 313 6.87 21.82 -15.64
CA LEU A 313 5.97 22.48 -16.58
C LEU A 313 4.50 22.29 -16.18
N GLY A 314 4.12 21.08 -15.77
CA GLY A 314 2.78 20.77 -15.27
C GLY A 314 2.39 21.55 -14.01
N ASP A 315 3.34 21.81 -13.12
CA ASP A 315 3.15 22.62 -11.90
C ASP A 315 2.89 24.09 -12.22
N GLU A 316 3.44 24.61 -13.31
CA GLU A 316 3.20 25.97 -13.82
C GLU A 316 1.91 26.07 -14.69
N GLY A 317 1.27 24.93 -14.95
CA GLY A 317 -0.01 24.80 -15.63
C GLY A 317 0.04 24.34 -17.07
N TYR A 318 1.17 23.79 -17.51
CA TYR A 318 1.32 23.17 -18.81
C TYR A 318 1.14 21.65 -18.70
N MET A 319 -0.09 21.22 -18.35
CA MET A 319 -0.40 19.81 -18.07
C MET A 319 -0.12 18.84 -19.22
N PHE A 320 -0.22 19.32 -20.47
CA PHE A 320 0.02 18.52 -21.67
C PHE A 320 1.40 18.79 -22.27
N ALA A 321 2.33 19.33 -21.48
CA ALA A 321 3.70 19.54 -21.92
C ALA A 321 4.35 18.21 -22.29
N ASN A 322 5.02 18.20 -23.43
CA ASN A 322 5.81 17.08 -23.90
C ASN A 322 7.29 17.44 -23.82
N VAL A 323 8.09 16.59 -23.18
CA VAL A 323 9.54 16.72 -23.13
C VAL A 323 10.13 15.47 -23.76
N SER A 324 10.85 15.65 -24.87
CA SER A 324 11.46 14.56 -25.63
C SER A 324 12.99 14.60 -25.48
N PRO A 325 13.60 13.64 -24.77
CA PRO A 325 15.05 13.51 -24.72
C PRO A 325 15.56 12.88 -26.02
N VAL A 326 16.52 13.54 -26.65
CA VAL A 326 17.19 13.05 -27.87
C VAL A 326 18.68 12.83 -27.54
N PRO A 327 19.11 11.57 -27.31
CA PRO A 327 20.52 11.25 -27.18
C PRO A 327 21.17 11.18 -28.57
N GLU A 328 22.28 11.89 -28.74
CA GLU A 328 23.11 11.86 -29.94
C GLU A 328 24.45 11.21 -29.58
N LEU A 329 24.61 9.95 -30.01
CA LEU A 329 25.86 9.19 -29.87
C LEU A 329 26.91 9.73 -30.84
N GLN A 330 28.14 9.89 -30.36
CA GLN A 330 29.29 10.30 -31.17
C GLN A 330 30.30 9.16 -31.31
N ASP A 331 31.17 9.28 -32.30
CA ASP A 331 32.23 8.31 -32.60
C ASP A 331 33.32 8.24 -31.50
N ASP A 332 33.42 9.25 -30.63
CA ASP A 332 34.40 9.33 -29.53
C ASP A 332 33.89 8.74 -28.21
N ASN A 333 32.87 7.88 -28.26
CA ASN A 333 32.18 7.29 -27.10
C ASN A 333 31.60 8.36 -26.15
N THR A 334 31.13 9.48 -26.70
CA THR A 334 30.39 10.50 -25.95
C THR A 334 28.95 10.66 -26.43
N VAL A 335 28.09 11.19 -25.56
CA VAL A 335 26.67 11.44 -25.85
C VAL A 335 26.32 12.88 -25.53
N SER A 336 25.72 13.59 -26.50
CA SER A 336 24.93 14.80 -26.20
C SER A 336 23.52 14.38 -25.87
N VAL A 337 22.93 14.98 -24.84
CA VAL A 337 21.50 14.81 -24.58
C VAL A 337 20.81 16.15 -24.70
N ARG A 338 19.88 16.26 -25.66
CA ARG A 338 19.03 17.45 -25.79
C ARG A 338 17.61 17.14 -25.37
N PHE A 339 17.09 17.89 -24.41
CA PHE A 339 15.69 17.80 -23.98
C PHE A 339 14.87 18.83 -24.74
N PHE A 340 14.07 18.38 -25.71
CA PHE A 340 13.18 19.26 -26.47
C PHE A 340 11.85 19.44 -25.74
N ILE A 341 11.54 20.68 -25.36
CA ILE A 341 10.33 21.07 -24.64
C ILE A 341 9.30 21.63 -25.60
N GLU A 342 8.11 21.04 -25.58
CA GLU A 342 6.89 21.50 -26.21
C GLU A 342 5.84 21.72 -25.10
N PRO A 343 5.71 22.95 -24.55
CA PRO A 343 4.90 23.19 -23.35
C PRO A 343 3.39 23.09 -23.64
N GLY A 344 2.97 23.35 -24.88
CA GLY A 344 1.55 23.42 -25.22
C GLY A 344 0.87 24.64 -24.60
N LYS A 345 -0.46 24.60 -24.49
CA LYS A 345 -1.26 25.68 -23.88
C LYS A 345 -1.31 25.53 -22.38
N ARG A 346 -1.43 26.67 -21.69
CA ARG A 346 -1.70 26.69 -20.25
C ARG A 346 -3.12 26.19 -20.00
N THR A 347 -3.25 25.19 -19.15
CA THR A 347 -4.50 24.48 -18.88
C THR A 347 -5.18 25.02 -17.64
N TYR A 348 -6.51 25.15 -17.69
CA TYR A 348 -7.36 25.57 -16.58
C TYR A 348 -8.32 24.46 -16.16
N VAL A 349 -8.49 24.26 -14.86
CA VAL A 349 -9.49 23.34 -14.31
C VAL A 349 -10.84 24.03 -14.34
N ARG A 350 -11.77 23.54 -15.16
CA ARG A 350 -13.12 24.12 -15.26
C ARG A 350 -13.98 23.72 -14.06
N ARG A 351 -13.99 22.43 -13.72
CA ARG A 351 -14.72 21.87 -12.58
C ARG A 351 -14.08 20.58 -12.10
N ILE A 352 -14.39 20.21 -10.86
CA ILE A 352 -13.99 18.96 -10.24
C ILE A 352 -15.25 18.14 -9.95
N ALA A 353 -15.34 16.97 -10.59
CA ALA A 353 -16.39 15.99 -10.37
C ALA A 353 -15.89 14.92 -9.41
N ILE A 354 -16.69 14.59 -8.40
CA ILE A 354 -16.42 13.50 -7.47
C ILE A 354 -17.43 12.38 -7.75
N LYS A 355 -16.96 11.13 -7.84
CA LYS A 355 -17.79 9.96 -8.11
C LYS A 355 -17.42 8.79 -7.21
N GLY A 356 -18.43 8.00 -6.84
CA GLY A 356 -18.26 6.80 -6.02
C GLY A 356 -18.39 7.04 -4.50
N ASN A 357 -18.56 8.29 -4.07
CA ASN A 357 -18.85 8.67 -2.69
C ASN A 357 -20.34 8.48 -2.35
N THR A 358 -20.73 7.23 -2.08
CA THR A 358 -22.13 6.89 -1.77
C THR A 358 -22.51 7.15 -0.32
N ARG A 359 -21.54 7.04 0.59
CA ARG A 359 -21.71 7.20 2.04
C ARG A 359 -21.08 8.50 2.53
N THR A 360 -19.91 8.83 2.00
CA THR A 360 -19.10 9.99 2.36
C THR A 360 -19.64 11.23 1.67
N ALA A 361 -19.90 12.27 2.45
CA ALA A 361 -20.41 13.52 1.91
C ALA A 361 -19.39 14.20 0.97
N ASP A 362 -19.86 14.82 -0.10
CA ASP A 362 -19.00 15.47 -1.13
C ASP A 362 -18.00 16.46 -0.52
N HIS A 363 -18.44 17.27 0.45
CA HIS A 363 -17.60 18.27 1.10
C HIS A 363 -16.41 17.67 1.87
N VAL A 364 -16.49 16.42 2.32
CA VAL A 364 -15.40 15.71 3.01
C VAL A 364 -14.27 15.39 2.05
N ILE A 365 -14.59 15.08 0.79
CA ILE A 365 -13.60 14.85 -0.26
C ILE A 365 -13.09 16.21 -0.77
N ARG A 366 -14.00 17.16 -1.00
CA ARG A 366 -13.68 18.46 -1.59
C ARG A 366 -12.72 19.29 -0.72
N ARG A 367 -12.82 19.21 0.60
CA ARG A 367 -11.91 19.91 1.54
C ARG A 367 -10.48 19.38 1.52
N GLU A 368 -10.25 18.18 1.00
CA GLU A 368 -8.91 17.61 0.84
C GLU A 368 -8.23 18.02 -0.48
N LEU A 369 -8.94 18.72 -1.35
CA LEU A 369 -8.43 19.14 -2.66
C LEU A 369 -7.66 20.46 -2.54
N GLU A 370 -6.37 20.43 -2.89
CA GLU A 370 -5.56 21.64 -3.06
C GLU A 370 -5.82 22.29 -4.43
N GLN A 371 -6.05 21.48 -5.46
CA GLN A 371 -6.42 22.00 -6.78
C GLN A 371 -7.82 22.63 -6.74
N MET A 372 -7.89 23.92 -7.07
CA MET A 372 -9.15 24.66 -7.09
C MET A 372 -9.84 24.58 -8.46
N GLU A 373 -11.17 24.61 -8.46
CA GLU A 373 -11.96 24.85 -9.67
C GLU A 373 -11.75 26.28 -10.18
N ALA A 374 -11.94 26.49 -11.49
CA ALA A 374 -11.75 27.78 -12.17
C ALA A 374 -10.35 28.40 -11.95
N SER A 375 -9.33 27.57 -11.77
CA SER A 375 -7.94 28.00 -11.58
C SER A 375 -7.01 27.33 -12.59
N VAL A 376 -5.76 27.80 -12.65
CA VAL A 376 -4.72 27.13 -13.45
C VAL A 376 -4.54 25.72 -12.90
N ALA A 377 -4.48 24.73 -13.79
CA ALA A 377 -4.23 23.36 -13.37
C ALA A 377 -2.78 23.24 -12.87
N SER A 378 -2.55 22.44 -11.83
CA SER A 378 -1.22 22.23 -11.24
C SER A 378 -1.07 20.75 -10.97
N THR A 379 -0.11 20.10 -11.62
CA THR A 379 0.16 18.67 -11.41
C THR A 379 0.48 18.40 -9.94
N LYS A 380 1.31 19.23 -9.32
CA LYS A 380 1.59 19.22 -7.88
C LYS A 380 0.34 19.26 -7.02
N ASP A 381 -0.60 20.17 -7.26
CA ASP A 381 -1.79 20.31 -6.41
C ASP A 381 -2.77 19.16 -6.62
N ILE A 382 -2.90 18.65 -7.86
CA ILE A 382 -3.71 17.46 -8.19
C ILE A 382 -3.16 16.21 -7.48
N GLU A 383 -1.85 15.98 -7.54
CA GLU A 383 -1.19 14.85 -6.88
C GLU A 383 -1.26 14.95 -5.36
N ARG A 384 -1.07 16.16 -4.80
CA ARG A 384 -1.26 16.39 -3.36
C ARG A 384 -2.69 16.13 -2.92
N SER A 385 -3.66 16.60 -3.68
CA SER A 385 -5.09 16.32 -3.44
C SER A 385 -5.36 14.82 -3.39
N LYS A 386 -4.82 14.06 -4.37
CA LYS A 386 -4.92 12.59 -4.38
C LYS A 386 -4.25 11.98 -3.14
N SER A 387 -3.02 12.40 -2.81
CA SER A 387 -2.29 11.88 -1.66
C SER A 387 -3.00 12.16 -0.33
N ARG A 388 -3.61 13.34 -0.17
CA ARG A 388 -4.42 13.68 1.01
C ARG A 388 -5.64 12.79 1.11
N LEU A 389 -6.35 12.56 0.01
CA LEU A 389 -7.49 11.65 -0.04
C LEU A 389 -7.09 10.21 0.30
N ASP A 390 -5.99 9.70 -0.25
CA ASP A 390 -5.47 8.36 0.07
C ASP A 390 -5.13 8.24 1.57
N LYS A 391 -4.56 9.29 2.17
CA LYS A 391 -4.23 9.34 3.61
C LYS A 391 -5.44 9.39 4.54
N THR A 392 -6.65 9.68 4.04
CA THR A 392 -7.86 9.67 4.89
C THR A 392 -8.24 8.27 5.38
N GLY A 393 -7.87 7.23 4.62
CA GLY A 393 -8.30 5.86 4.89
C GLY A 393 -9.77 5.56 4.56
N TYR A 394 -10.52 6.52 4.00
CA TYR A 394 -11.94 6.33 3.68
C TYR A 394 -12.17 5.55 2.38
N PHE A 395 -11.15 5.51 1.52
CA PHE A 395 -11.23 4.96 0.17
C PHE A 395 -10.17 3.88 -0.02
N ARG A 396 -10.57 2.76 -0.61
CA ARG A 396 -9.65 1.70 -1.05
C ARG A 396 -8.81 2.16 -2.24
N SER A 397 -9.41 2.96 -3.12
CA SER A 397 -8.73 3.53 -4.27
C SER A 397 -9.24 4.94 -4.56
N VAL A 398 -8.31 5.84 -4.92
CA VAL A 398 -8.59 7.19 -5.40
C VAL A 398 -7.93 7.33 -6.76
N ASN A 399 -8.73 7.49 -7.82
CA ASN A 399 -8.25 7.71 -9.16
C ASN A 399 -8.67 9.11 -9.63
N VAL A 400 -7.73 9.84 -10.21
CA VAL A 400 -8.02 11.13 -10.84
C VAL A 400 -7.91 10.97 -12.35
N GLU A 401 -8.99 11.27 -13.06
CA GLU A 401 -9.01 11.32 -14.50
C GLU A 401 -9.05 12.77 -14.96
N THR A 402 -8.09 13.17 -15.79
CA THR A 402 -8.09 14.48 -16.43
C THR A 402 -8.79 14.35 -17.77
N ARG A 403 -9.97 14.97 -17.90
CA ARG A 403 -10.79 14.89 -19.12
C ARG A 403 -10.75 16.23 -19.86
N PRO A 404 -10.19 16.29 -21.08
CA PRO A 404 -10.25 17.49 -21.90
C PRO A 404 -11.70 17.91 -22.16
N VAL A 405 -11.97 19.21 -22.03
CA VAL A 405 -13.31 19.75 -22.27
C VAL A 405 -13.55 19.85 -23.78
N PRO A 406 -14.59 19.20 -24.35
CA PRO A 406 -14.87 19.28 -25.77
C PRO A 406 -15.17 20.72 -26.22
N GLY A 407 -14.54 21.16 -27.31
CA GLY A 407 -14.73 22.50 -27.88
C GLY A 407 -13.82 23.59 -27.33
N THR A 408 -12.94 23.26 -26.37
CA THR A 408 -11.87 24.13 -25.85
C THR A 408 -10.54 23.38 -25.91
N ASP A 409 -9.42 24.09 -25.96
CA ASP A 409 -8.07 23.50 -26.02
C ASP A 409 -7.18 23.87 -24.84
N ASP A 410 -7.73 24.57 -23.86
CA ASP A 410 -7.07 25.06 -22.64
C ASP A 410 -7.84 24.70 -21.35
N GLN A 411 -8.88 23.85 -21.42
CA GLN A 411 -9.70 23.48 -20.26
C GLN A 411 -9.80 21.98 -20.06
N VAL A 412 -9.77 21.57 -18.79
CA VAL A 412 -9.98 20.20 -18.34
C VAL A 412 -11.01 20.13 -17.22
N ASP A 413 -11.76 19.03 -17.19
CA ASP A 413 -12.52 18.60 -16.02
C ASP A 413 -11.68 17.54 -15.29
N LEU A 414 -11.55 17.66 -13.97
CA LEU A 414 -10.94 16.62 -13.14
C LEU A 414 -12.05 15.74 -12.56
N GLU A 415 -11.97 14.44 -12.77
CA GLU A 415 -12.89 13.46 -12.20
C GLU A 415 -12.16 12.61 -11.16
N TYR A 416 -12.47 12.84 -9.88
CA TYR A 416 -12.02 11.99 -8.78
C TYR A 416 -13.00 10.84 -8.61
N ALA A 417 -12.61 9.66 -9.11
CA ALA A 417 -13.32 8.42 -8.91
C ALA A 417 -12.77 7.73 -7.65
N VAL A 418 -13.60 7.65 -6.61
CA VAL A 418 -13.25 7.02 -5.32
C VAL A 418 -14.00 5.71 -5.15
N GLU A 419 -13.34 4.71 -4.59
CA GLU A 419 -13.96 3.47 -4.16
C GLU A 419 -13.99 3.45 -2.63
N GLU A 420 -15.16 3.65 -2.04
CA GLU A 420 -15.33 3.67 -0.58
C GLU A 420 -15.01 2.31 0.05
N GLN A 421 -14.34 2.33 1.19
CA GLN A 421 -14.07 1.13 1.99
C GLN A 421 -14.68 1.25 3.39
N GLN A 422 -14.58 0.18 4.17
CA GLN A 422 -14.99 0.22 5.57
C GLN A 422 -13.98 1.07 6.36
N SER A 423 -14.45 2.22 6.86
CA SER A 423 -13.68 3.13 7.72
C SER A 423 -13.76 2.79 9.21
N GLY A 424 -14.46 1.70 9.54
CA GLY A 424 -14.64 1.22 10.90
C GLY A 424 -13.61 0.15 11.21
N GLN A 425 -12.94 0.27 12.36
CA GLN A 425 -11.99 -0.70 12.86
C GLN A 425 -12.42 -1.18 14.25
N PHE A 426 -12.33 -2.49 14.44
CA PHE A 426 -12.37 -3.10 15.76
C PHE A 426 -10.95 -3.53 16.09
N THR A 427 -10.42 -3.03 17.20
CA THR A 427 -9.08 -3.35 17.68
C THR A 427 -9.24 -4.24 18.91
N ALA A 428 -8.59 -5.39 18.89
CA ALA A 428 -8.42 -6.23 20.06
C ALA A 428 -6.93 -6.56 20.16
N SER A 429 -6.27 -5.95 21.13
CA SER A 429 -4.84 -6.11 21.36
C SER A 429 -4.61 -6.81 22.69
N VAL A 430 -3.68 -7.75 22.68
CA VAL A 430 -3.17 -8.39 23.90
C VAL A 430 -1.69 -8.06 23.98
N GLY A 431 -1.31 -7.30 25.00
CA GLY A 431 0.06 -6.97 25.32
C GLY A 431 0.53 -7.72 26.57
N PHE A 432 1.85 -7.84 26.70
CA PHE A 432 2.44 -8.21 27.97
C PHE A 432 3.66 -7.34 28.22
N SER A 433 3.76 -6.76 29.40
CA SER A 433 4.97 -6.11 29.87
C SER A 433 5.29 -6.59 31.28
N GLN A 434 6.54 -6.42 31.71
CA GLN A 434 6.93 -6.81 33.06
C GLN A 434 6.20 -5.99 34.14
N ASN A 435 5.81 -4.74 33.83
CA ASN A 435 5.23 -3.82 34.79
C ASN A 435 3.70 -3.90 34.79
N ASP A 436 3.08 -3.72 33.62
CA ASP A 436 1.61 -3.72 33.48
C ASP A 436 1.02 -5.14 33.40
N GLY A 437 1.85 -6.18 33.49
CA GLY A 437 1.45 -7.57 33.33
C GLY A 437 0.74 -7.82 31.99
N LEU A 438 -0.40 -8.53 32.03
CA LEU A 438 -1.26 -8.75 30.87
C LEU A 438 -2.07 -7.49 30.57
N ILE A 439 -1.90 -6.93 29.37
CA ILE A 439 -2.65 -5.77 28.90
C ILE A 439 -3.69 -6.23 27.89
N LEU A 440 -4.97 -5.95 28.16
CA LEU A 440 -6.09 -6.19 27.26
C LEU A 440 -6.63 -4.84 26.78
N ASP A 441 -6.56 -4.60 25.47
CA ASP A 441 -7.10 -3.40 24.84
C ASP A 441 -8.18 -3.77 23.83
N LEU A 442 -9.38 -3.23 24.02
CA LEU A 442 -10.54 -3.43 23.16
C LEU A 442 -11.06 -2.07 22.71
N GLY A 443 -10.92 -1.78 21.42
CA GLY A 443 -11.33 -0.53 20.80
C GLY A 443 -12.32 -0.73 19.67
N VAL A 444 -13.28 0.17 19.55
CA VAL A 444 -14.06 0.34 18.32
C VAL A 444 -13.91 1.79 17.87
N GLN A 445 -13.47 1.98 16.63
CA GLN A 445 -13.30 3.30 16.04
C GLN A 445 -13.97 3.35 14.68
N GLN A 446 -14.61 4.48 14.39
CA GLN A 446 -15.19 4.81 13.11
C GLN A 446 -14.58 6.12 12.62
N ASP A 447 -13.69 6.06 11.65
CA ASP A 447 -12.91 7.22 11.15
C ASP A 447 -13.69 8.15 10.23
N ASN A 448 -14.85 7.70 9.73
CA ASN A 448 -15.78 8.47 8.89
C ASN A 448 -17.22 8.26 9.35
N PHE A 449 -17.50 8.64 10.60
CA PHE A 449 -18.79 8.43 11.24
C PHE A 449 -19.90 9.10 10.44
N LEU A 450 -20.88 8.29 10.00
CA LEU A 450 -22.01 8.71 9.17
C LEU A 450 -21.60 9.44 7.86
N GLY A 451 -20.39 9.23 7.36
CA GLY A 451 -19.92 9.88 6.13
C GLY A 451 -19.54 11.36 6.29
N SER A 452 -19.39 11.84 7.54
CA SER A 452 -19.07 13.24 7.86
C SER A 452 -17.57 13.55 7.89
N GLY A 453 -16.72 12.53 7.79
CA GLY A 453 -15.27 12.62 8.04
C GLY A 453 -14.91 12.83 9.52
N ASN A 454 -15.89 12.78 10.43
CA ASN A 454 -15.64 12.84 11.87
C ASN A 454 -15.26 11.45 12.40
N LYS A 455 -14.39 11.43 13.40
CA LYS A 455 -13.96 10.20 14.07
C LYS A 455 -14.72 10.01 15.37
N VAL A 456 -15.17 8.79 15.62
CA VAL A 456 -15.76 8.39 16.90
C VAL A 456 -15.08 7.12 17.35
N GLY A 457 -14.57 7.11 18.58
CA GLY A 457 -13.89 5.97 19.18
C GLY A 457 -14.40 5.69 20.59
N PHE A 458 -14.40 4.42 20.95
CA PHE A 458 -14.57 3.95 22.31
C PHE A 458 -13.53 2.87 22.56
N ASN A 459 -12.73 3.03 23.61
CA ASN A 459 -11.65 2.11 23.96
C ASN A 459 -11.78 1.68 25.42
N ILE A 460 -11.44 0.43 25.67
CA ILE A 460 -11.34 -0.17 26.99
C ILE A 460 -9.93 -0.75 27.10
N THR A 461 -9.17 -0.28 28.07
CA THR A 461 -7.84 -0.81 28.38
C THR A 461 -7.88 -1.38 29.80
N ASN A 462 -7.38 -2.59 29.99
CA ASN A 462 -7.31 -3.26 31.29
C ASN A 462 -5.95 -3.95 31.44
N SER A 463 -5.24 -3.63 32.51
CA SER A 463 -3.98 -4.23 32.95
C SER A 463 -4.02 -4.49 34.46
N SER A 464 -2.94 -5.02 35.04
CA SER A 464 -2.82 -5.08 36.52
C SER A 464 -2.83 -3.70 37.15
N THR A 465 -2.22 -2.71 36.49
CA THR A 465 -2.00 -1.34 36.98
C THR A 465 -3.07 -0.34 36.58
N THR A 466 -3.87 -0.59 35.53
CA THR A 466 -4.77 0.42 34.96
C THR A 466 -6.02 -0.21 34.37
N THR A 467 -7.17 0.36 34.72
CA THR A 467 -8.44 0.12 34.02
C THR A 467 -8.97 1.45 33.48
N GLU A 468 -9.03 1.59 32.16
CA GLU A 468 -9.49 2.81 31.49
C GLU A 468 -10.65 2.52 30.53
N TYR A 469 -11.68 3.35 30.61
CA TYR A 469 -12.74 3.46 29.61
C TYR A 469 -12.66 4.86 29.00
N SER A 470 -12.45 4.96 27.70
CA SER A 470 -12.35 6.24 27.01
C SER A 470 -13.28 6.34 25.82
N PHE A 471 -13.88 7.51 25.66
CA PHE A 471 -14.67 7.91 24.50
C PHE A 471 -14.01 9.12 23.86
N ASN A 472 -13.87 9.09 22.55
CA ASN A 472 -13.30 10.19 21.78
C ASN A 472 -14.16 10.51 20.55
N TYR A 473 -14.41 11.79 20.35
CA TYR A 473 -14.97 12.35 19.12
C TYR A 473 -13.97 13.35 18.54
N LEU A 474 -13.75 13.33 17.24
CA LEU A 474 -12.90 14.32 16.56
C LEU A 474 -13.56 14.79 15.27
N ASP A 475 -13.77 16.09 15.16
CA ASP A 475 -14.01 16.79 13.91
C ASP A 475 -12.66 17.32 13.38
N PRO A 476 -12.05 16.69 12.36
CA PRO A 476 -10.74 17.10 11.87
C PRO A 476 -10.75 18.46 11.15
N TYR A 477 -11.90 18.94 10.67
CA TYR A 477 -12.07 20.18 9.92
C TYR A 477 -13.22 21.00 10.49
N HIS A 478 -13.10 21.37 11.77
CA HIS A 478 -14.04 22.27 12.41
C HIS A 478 -14.03 23.65 11.72
N THR A 479 -12.88 24.05 11.18
CA THR A 479 -12.74 25.18 10.26
C THR A 479 -12.27 24.71 8.88
N VAL A 480 -12.46 25.57 7.88
CA VAL A 480 -12.02 25.31 6.50
C VAL A 480 -10.51 25.04 6.41
N ASP A 481 -9.71 25.74 7.21
CA ASP A 481 -8.25 25.62 7.24
C ASP A 481 -7.72 24.37 7.99
N GLY A 482 -8.60 23.43 8.40
CA GLY A 482 -8.20 22.18 9.04
C GLY A 482 -7.93 22.26 10.55
N VAL A 483 -8.46 23.29 11.22
CA VAL A 483 -8.48 23.29 12.69
C VAL A 483 -9.42 22.19 13.15
N SER A 484 -8.89 21.24 13.92
CA SER A 484 -9.70 20.15 14.48
C SER A 484 -10.33 20.54 15.80
N ARG A 485 -11.48 19.96 16.10
CA ARG A 485 -12.13 20.04 17.41
C ARG A 485 -12.48 18.64 17.91
N GLY A 486 -11.89 18.27 19.04
CA GLY A 486 -12.09 16.98 19.70
C GLY A 486 -12.85 17.12 21.01
N PHE A 487 -13.65 16.10 21.33
CA PHE A 487 -14.26 15.92 22.64
C PHE A 487 -13.80 14.58 23.18
N ASN A 488 -13.32 14.55 24.41
CA ASN A 488 -12.90 13.33 25.10
C ASN A 488 -13.70 13.19 26.40
N ALA A 489 -14.02 11.96 26.75
CA ALA A 489 -14.53 11.60 28.06
C ALA A 489 -13.82 10.32 28.49
N PHE A 490 -13.36 10.25 29.73
CA PHE A 490 -12.69 9.06 30.23
C PHE A 490 -13.04 8.80 31.69
N TYR A 491 -12.96 7.53 32.07
CA TYR A 491 -12.83 7.06 33.44
C TYR A 491 -11.57 6.19 33.47
N ARG A 492 -10.66 6.46 34.39
CA ARG A 492 -9.45 5.68 34.60
C ARG A 492 -9.29 5.41 36.09
N GLU A 493 -9.14 4.15 36.44
CA GLU A 493 -8.65 3.71 37.74
C GLU A 493 -7.20 3.27 37.56
N LYS A 494 -6.31 3.84 38.36
CA LYS A 494 -4.88 3.48 38.34
C LYS A 494 -4.45 3.00 39.72
N ASP A 495 -4.05 1.74 39.77
CA ASP A 495 -3.50 1.08 40.95
C ASP A 495 -1.97 1.18 40.89
N TYR A 496 -1.39 1.88 41.84
CA TYR A 496 0.04 2.14 41.89
C TYR A 496 0.81 1.12 42.75
N GLU A 497 0.12 0.36 43.60
CA GLU A 497 0.74 -0.76 44.35
C GLU A 497 1.23 -1.84 43.38
N GLU A 498 0.44 -2.13 42.34
CA GLU A 498 0.79 -3.08 41.28
C GLU A 498 1.83 -2.56 40.27
N ASP A 499 2.31 -1.31 40.39
CA ASP A 499 3.36 -0.70 39.53
C ASP A 499 4.74 -0.65 40.25
N ASP A 500 4.89 -1.40 41.36
CA ASP A 500 6.07 -1.42 42.24
C ASP A 500 6.48 -0.01 42.71
N ILE A 501 5.49 0.85 42.97
CA ILE A 501 5.68 2.17 43.56
C ILE A 501 4.85 2.31 44.84
N SER A 502 4.82 3.51 45.43
CA SER A 502 4.01 3.80 46.62
C SER A 502 2.56 3.30 46.51
N SER A 503 2.06 2.60 47.54
CA SER A 503 0.73 1.96 47.55
C SER A 503 -0.40 2.98 47.71
N TYR A 504 -1.11 3.27 46.63
CA TYR A 504 -2.38 4.00 46.59
C TYR A 504 -3.09 3.77 45.25
N THR A 505 -4.39 4.10 45.18
CA THR A 505 -5.15 4.09 43.93
C THR A 505 -5.73 5.46 43.63
N ALA A 506 -5.74 5.83 42.34
CA ALA A 506 -6.35 7.06 41.86
C ALA A 506 -7.49 6.76 40.87
N ASP A 507 -8.71 7.15 41.26
CA ASP A 507 -9.89 7.13 40.38
C ASP A 507 -10.04 8.49 39.71
N GLU A 508 -9.88 8.54 38.40
CA GLU A 508 -9.96 9.75 37.60
C GLU A 508 -11.15 9.67 36.62
N ALA A 509 -12.01 10.68 36.63
CA ALA A 509 -13.04 10.86 35.61
C ALA A 509 -12.89 12.25 34.98
N GLY A 510 -12.85 12.32 33.65
CA GLY A 510 -12.62 13.59 32.98
C GLY A 510 -13.43 13.77 31.70
N VAL A 511 -13.76 15.03 31.40
CA VAL A 511 -14.31 15.45 30.10
C VAL A 511 -13.49 16.62 29.57
N GLY A 512 -13.19 16.58 28.28
CA GLY A 512 -12.28 17.53 27.64
C GLY A 512 -12.76 18.02 26.29
N LEU A 513 -12.37 19.25 25.98
CA LEU A 513 -12.49 19.86 24.66
C LEU A 513 -11.09 20.22 24.18
N THR A 514 -10.70 19.70 23.01
CA THR A 514 -9.39 19.94 22.42
C THR A 514 -9.52 20.62 21.06
N PHE A 515 -8.75 21.68 20.82
CA PHE A 515 -8.55 22.27 19.50
C PHE A 515 -7.16 21.96 18.98
N GLY A 516 -7.06 21.54 17.71
CA GLY A 516 -5.78 21.25 17.07
C GLY A 516 -5.57 22.14 15.86
N TYR A 517 -4.52 22.95 15.86
CA TYR A 517 -4.16 23.87 14.78
C TYR A 517 -2.98 23.30 13.98
N PRO A 518 -3.17 22.91 12.70
CA PRO A 518 -2.06 22.51 11.84
C PRO A 518 -1.23 23.74 11.42
N ILE A 519 0.09 23.70 11.64
CA ILE A 519 1.01 24.72 11.12
C ILE A 519 1.44 24.35 9.70
N ASP A 520 1.83 23.09 9.53
CA ASP A 520 2.17 22.47 8.24
C ASP A 520 1.79 20.96 8.28
N ASP A 521 2.21 20.19 7.28
CA ASP A 521 1.92 18.75 7.18
C ASP A 521 2.58 17.90 8.30
N TYR A 522 3.50 18.46 9.07
CA TYR A 522 4.33 17.80 10.07
C TYR A 522 4.16 18.38 11.48
N GLN A 523 3.72 19.62 11.59
CA GLN A 523 3.65 20.40 12.82
C GLN A 523 2.21 20.73 13.23
N ARG A 524 1.91 20.55 14.52
CA ARG A 524 0.59 20.84 15.10
C ARG A 524 0.70 21.50 16.46
N LEU A 525 -0.17 22.47 16.73
CA LEU A 525 -0.44 22.99 18.06
C LEU A 525 -1.74 22.38 18.58
N SER A 526 -1.82 22.09 19.87
CA SER A 526 -3.03 21.62 20.53
C SER A 526 -3.33 22.46 21.76
N PHE A 527 -4.60 22.81 21.94
CA PHE A 527 -5.09 23.51 23.12
C PHE A 527 -6.28 22.75 23.67
N SER A 528 -6.16 22.24 24.89
CA SER A 528 -7.19 21.45 25.56
C SER A 528 -7.67 22.15 26.82
N GLY A 529 -8.97 22.10 27.05
CA GLY A 529 -9.59 22.46 28.32
C GLY A 529 -10.34 21.24 28.86
N ASP A 530 -9.94 20.76 30.02
CA ASP A 530 -10.44 19.54 30.63
C ASP A 530 -11.00 19.85 32.02
N PHE A 531 -12.11 19.20 32.36
CA PHE A 531 -12.64 19.14 33.72
C PHE A 531 -12.41 17.72 34.23
N GLU A 532 -11.63 17.58 35.30
CA GLU A 532 -11.26 16.29 35.89
C GLU A 532 -11.71 16.20 37.34
N PHE A 533 -12.25 15.04 37.71
CA PHE A 533 -12.51 14.62 39.08
C PHE A 533 -11.49 13.53 39.42
N ILE A 534 -10.82 13.65 40.56
CA ILE A 534 -9.83 12.70 41.05
C ILE A 534 -10.21 12.32 42.47
N ARG A 535 -10.21 11.03 42.77
CA ARG A 535 -10.34 10.48 44.12
C ARG A 535 -9.15 9.60 44.42
N LEU A 536 -8.51 9.84 45.55
CA LEU A 536 -7.44 9.01 46.09
C LEU A 536 -8.02 7.98 47.05
N ASN A 537 -7.58 6.74 46.92
CA ASN A 537 -7.92 5.66 47.84
C ASN A 537 -6.61 5.11 48.44
N THR A 538 -6.57 5.02 49.76
CA THR A 538 -5.41 4.53 50.52
C THR A 538 -5.65 3.11 51.05
N TYR A 539 -4.57 2.43 51.40
CA TYR A 539 -4.50 1.08 51.92
C TYR A 539 -3.77 1.04 53.27
N ASP A 540 -3.69 -0.14 53.89
CA ASP A 540 -2.99 -0.33 55.16
C ASP A 540 -1.46 -0.10 55.03
N GLU A 541 -0.91 -0.27 53.82
CA GLU A 541 0.53 -0.10 53.51
C GLU A 541 0.84 1.22 52.78
N THR A 542 -0.13 2.14 52.67
CA THR A 542 0.11 3.47 52.08
C THR A 542 1.16 4.25 52.84
N ALA A 543 2.05 4.94 52.13
CA ALA A 543 3.14 5.71 52.71
C ALA A 543 2.69 6.99 53.44
N ASP A 544 3.49 7.44 54.40
CA ASP A 544 3.17 8.60 55.25
C ASP A 544 3.02 9.89 54.42
N GLU A 545 3.76 10.03 53.32
CA GLU A 545 3.72 11.18 52.41
C GLU A 545 2.34 11.32 51.73
N VAL A 546 1.70 10.20 51.42
CA VAL A 546 0.35 10.18 50.82
C VAL A 546 -0.68 10.62 51.85
N PHE A 547 -0.55 10.16 53.10
CA PHE A 547 -1.40 10.62 54.19
C PHE A 547 -1.18 12.10 54.52
N GLU A 548 0.07 12.58 54.52
CA GLU A 548 0.41 14.00 54.71
C GLU A 548 -0.25 14.86 53.63
N PHE A 549 -0.15 14.46 52.35
CA PHE A 549 -0.83 15.16 51.26
C PHE A 549 -2.36 15.16 51.40
N ILE A 550 -2.96 14.04 51.80
CA ILE A 550 -4.43 13.94 51.98
C ILE A 550 -4.90 14.78 53.18
N GLU A 551 -4.10 14.89 54.24
CA GLU A 551 -4.42 15.74 55.40
C GLU A 551 -4.40 17.23 55.02
N ASP A 552 -3.44 17.63 54.19
CA ASP A 552 -3.26 19.03 53.77
C ASP A 552 -4.25 19.45 52.66
N GLU A 553 -4.47 18.61 51.65
CA GLU A 553 -5.20 18.95 50.42
C GLU A 553 -6.57 18.26 50.30
N GLY A 554 -6.77 17.13 50.99
CA GLY A 554 -7.96 16.27 50.87
C GLY A 554 -7.74 15.03 50.00
N GLU A 555 -8.78 14.21 49.84
CA GLU A 555 -8.74 12.96 49.05
C GLU A 555 -9.57 13.01 47.75
N GLU A 556 -10.41 14.04 47.57
CA GLU A 556 -11.25 14.25 46.39
C GLU A 556 -11.01 15.64 45.79
N PHE A 557 -10.78 15.70 44.49
CA PHE A 557 -10.40 16.93 43.78
C PHE A 557 -11.23 17.12 42.51
N MET A 558 -11.72 18.33 42.30
CA MET A 558 -12.26 18.79 41.03
C MET A 558 -11.35 19.87 40.45
N ASN A 559 -10.74 19.58 39.30
CA ASN A 559 -9.79 20.48 38.65
C ASN A 559 -10.25 20.90 37.25
N TRP A 560 -10.04 22.17 36.94
CA TRP A 560 -10.11 22.73 35.60
C TRP A 560 -8.68 22.85 35.06
N LYS A 561 -8.45 22.22 33.92
CA LYS A 561 -7.11 22.01 33.41
C LYS A 561 -7.00 22.56 32.00
N LEU A 562 -5.98 23.37 31.76
CA LEU A 562 -5.63 23.86 30.43
C LEU A 562 -4.32 23.23 29.99
N THR A 563 -4.31 22.62 28.81
CA THR A 563 -3.12 22.03 28.21
C THR A 563 -2.79 22.71 26.90
N ALA A 564 -1.57 23.24 26.77
CA ALA A 564 -1.00 23.68 25.50
C ALA A 564 0.05 22.66 25.05
N GLY A 565 -0.03 22.24 23.79
CA GLY A 565 0.87 21.26 23.20
C GLY A 565 1.39 21.69 21.84
N TRP A 566 2.58 21.23 21.51
CA TRP A 566 3.22 21.36 20.21
C TRP A 566 3.84 20.02 19.83
N SER A 567 3.64 19.59 18.59
CA SER A 567 4.30 18.42 18.02
C SER A 567 4.87 18.72 16.64
N ASP A 568 6.02 18.15 16.34
CA ASP A 568 6.68 18.17 15.03
C ASP A 568 7.17 16.74 14.71
N ASN A 569 6.62 16.13 13.67
CA ASN A 569 7.00 14.78 13.26
C ASN A 569 7.47 14.75 11.80
N ARG A 570 8.79 14.66 11.61
CA ARG A 570 9.47 14.54 10.32
C ARG A 570 10.20 13.21 10.16
N LEU A 571 9.71 12.16 10.83
CA LEU A 571 10.24 10.80 10.66
C LEU A 571 9.88 10.25 9.28
N ASN A 572 10.79 9.50 8.67
CA ASN A 572 10.58 8.91 7.35
C ASN A 572 9.64 7.70 7.35
N LYS A 573 9.51 7.00 8.48
CA LYS A 573 8.66 5.80 8.65
C LYS A 573 7.99 5.84 10.03
N GLY A 574 6.77 5.32 10.13
CA GLY A 574 6.04 5.21 11.40
C GLY A 574 6.57 4.09 12.30
N LEU A 575 6.93 2.95 11.71
CA LEU A 575 7.62 1.84 12.36
C LEU A 575 9.07 1.81 11.91
N PHE A 576 9.96 1.54 12.85
CA PHE A 576 11.40 1.48 12.62
C PHE A 576 11.94 2.66 11.76
N PRO A 577 11.79 3.92 12.20
CA PRO A 577 12.37 5.08 11.52
C PRO A 577 13.89 4.98 11.45
N THR A 578 14.46 5.41 10.32
CA THR A 578 15.90 5.42 10.05
C THR A 578 16.44 6.83 9.85
N ARG A 579 15.55 7.80 9.59
CA ARG A 579 15.91 9.19 9.32
C ARG A 579 14.84 10.16 9.81
N GLY A 580 15.29 11.33 10.25
CA GLY A 580 14.43 12.44 10.62
C GLY A 580 14.28 12.55 12.14
N TYR A 581 13.25 13.28 12.59
CA TYR A 581 13.06 13.48 14.01
C TYR A 581 11.58 13.66 14.37
N MET A 582 11.29 13.46 15.64
CA MET A 582 10.01 13.75 16.27
C MET A 582 10.26 14.54 17.55
N GLN A 583 9.55 15.63 17.73
CA GLN A 583 9.57 16.44 18.96
C GLN A 583 8.14 16.68 19.44
N SER A 584 7.95 16.69 20.75
CA SER A 584 6.70 17.08 21.38
C SER A 584 6.97 17.86 22.65
N ALA A 585 6.35 19.02 22.81
CA ALA A 585 6.32 19.78 24.05
C ALA A 585 4.87 19.94 24.52
N SER A 586 4.62 19.83 25.81
CA SER A 586 3.31 20.18 26.39
C SER A 586 3.46 20.85 27.74
N MET A 587 2.52 21.73 28.06
CA MET A 587 2.39 22.39 29.34
C MET A 587 0.93 22.30 29.77
N GLU A 588 0.71 21.69 30.92
CA GLU A 588 -0.58 21.56 31.60
C GLU A 588 -0.59 22.51 32.80
N VAL A 589 -1.70 23.19 33.02
CA VAL A 589 -1.90 24.10 34.16
C VAL A 589 -3.31 23.91 34.72
N ALA A 590 -3.42 23.64 36.02
CA ALA A 590 -4.68 23.72 36.74
C ALA A 590 -5.02 25.19 37.03
N VAL A 591 -6.17 25.65 36.55
CA VAL A 591 -6.55 27.08 36.57
C VAL A 591 -7.40 27.44 37.79
N PRO A 592 -7.54 28.73 38.14
CA PRO A 592 -8.34 29.16 39.29
C PRO A 592 -9.78 28.61 39.26
N GLY A 593 -10.24 28.11 40.41
CA GLY A 593 -11.50 27.36 40.54
C GLY A 593 -11.32 25.84 40.56
N SER A 594 -10.09 25.36 40.47
CA SER A 594 -9.67 23.98 40.78
C SER A 594 -9.37 23.84 42.27
N ASP A 595 -9.51 22.63 42.82
CA ASP A 595 -9.10 22.33 44.19
C ASP A 595 -7.57 22.31 44.32
N LEU A 596 -6.87 21.82 43.29
CA LEU A 596 -5.42 21.81 43.21
C LEU A 596 -4.90 22.86 42.20
N ALA A 597 -3.90 23.63 42.59
CA ALA A 597 -3.22 24.60 41.73
C ALA A 597 -1.79 24.14 41.39
N TYR A 598 -1.58 23.66 40.17
CA TYR A 598 -0.29 23.14 39.72
C TYR A 598 -0.03 23.38 38.23
N MET A 599 1.23 23.24 37.82
CA MET A 599 1.65 23.12 36.43
C MET A 599 2.51 21.89 36.19
N ARG A 600 2.48 21.38 34.96
CA ARG A 600 3.34 20.27 34.52
C ARG A 600 3.76 20.48 33.07
N ALA A 601 5.06 20.56 32.85
CA ALA A 601 5.68 20.69 31.54
C ALA A 601 6.41 19.39 31.14
N ASN A 602 6.27 19.01 29.88
CA ASN A 602 6.87 17.82 29.29
C ASN A 602 7.54 18.18 27.97
N TYR A 603 8.73 17.64 27.73
CA TYR A 603 9.39 17.70 26.43
C TYR A 603 9.94 16.32 26.07
N ARG A 604 9.71 15.87 24.84
CA ARG A 604 10.22 14.60 24.31
C ARG A 604 10.83 14.81 22.94
N ASN A 605 11.97 14.17 22.68
CA ASN A 605 12.60 14.13 21.36
C ASN A 605 13.02 12.71 20.98
N LYS A 606 12.90 12.39 19.69
CA LYS A 606 13.51 11.24 19.01
C LYS A 606 14.18 11.76 17.74
N TRP A 607 15.45 11.45 17.51
CA TRP A 607 16.20 11.88 16.32
C TRP A 607 16.96 10.69 15.74
N TYR A 608 16.89 10.52 14.42
CA TYR A 608 17.50 9.40 13.69
C TYR A 608 18.34 9.93 12.53
N ARG A 609 19.56 9.43 12.42
CA ARG A 609 20.49 9.77 11.33
C ARG A 609 21.14 8.50 10.79
N PRO A 610 20.92 8.15 9.50
CA PRO A 610 21.64 7.05 8.88
C PRO A 610 23.12 7.42 8.73
N LEU A 611 23.99 6.45 8.96
CA LEU A 611 25.45 6.57 8.87
C LEU A 611 25.98 6.01 7.53
N ASN A 612 25.13 5.33 6.76
CA ASN A 612 25.41 4.79 5.44
C ASN A 612 24.20 4.94 4.49
N ASP A 613 24.44 4.81 3.18
CA ASP A 613 23.44 5.08 2.14
C ASP A 613 22.26 4.08 2.16
N ASP A 614 22.51 2.82 2.53
CA ASP A 614 21.48 1.78 2.65
C ASP A 614 20.62 1.91 3.93
N GLU A 615 20.86 2.94 4.74
CA GLU A 615 20.16 3.22 6.01
C GLU A 615 20.14 2.04 7.02
N THR A 616 21.11 1.12 6.94
CA THR A 616 21.21 -0.05 7.83
C THR A 616 21.94 0.25 9.14
N TRP A 617 22.85 1.22 9.14
CA TRP A 617 23.49 1.76 10.34
C TRP A 617 22.87 3.11 10.67
N VAL A 618 22.25 3.24 11.84
CA VAL A 618 21.52 4.45 12.22
C VAL A 618 21.89 4.88 13.62
N LEU A 619 22.31 6.13 13.77
CA LEU A 619 22.44 6.77 15.07
C LEU A 619 21.05 7.29 15.50
N SER A 620 20.65 6.96 16.72
CA SER A 620 19.41 7.38 17.35
C SER A 620 19.71 8.13 18.64
N LEU A 621 19.11 9.31 18.83
CA LEU A 621 19.16 10.07 20.07
C LEU A 621 17.73 10.28 20.58
N ARG A 622 17.50 9.97 21.86
CA ARG A 622 16.22 10.17 22.53
C ARG A 622 16.41 10.99 23.80
N GLY A 623 15.41 11.77 24.15
CA GLY A 623 15.41 12.52 25.40
C GLY A 623 14.00 12.78 25.90
N ARG A 624 13.86 12.84 27.23
CA ARG A 624 12.64 13.28 27.91
C ARG A 624 13.00 14.18 29.07
N LEU A 625 12.34 15.33 29.14
CA LEU A 625 12.43 16.28 30.22
C LEU A 625 11.04 16.49 30.81
N GLY A 626 10.95 16.48 32.14
CA GLY A 626 9.73 16.76 32.89
C GLY A 626 10.02 17.80 33.97
N TYR A 627 9.09 18.72 34.18
CA TYR A 627 9.12 19.68 35.27
C TYR A 627 7.70 19.97 35.73
N GLY A 628 7.44 19.90 37.02
CA GLY A 628 6.15 20.20 37.63
C GLY A 628 6.34 21.07 38.86
N ASP A 629 5.37 21.90 39.16
CA ASP A 629 5.38 22.73 40.35
C ASP A 629 3.95 23.11 40.76
N SER A 630 3.75 23.44 42.02
CA SER A 630 2.47 23.96 42.51
C SER A 630 2.46 25.50 42.55
N PHE A 631 1.27 26.06 42.70
CA PHE A 631 1.08 27.50 42.89
C PHE A 631 0.26 27.77 44.14
N GLY A 632 0.48 28.94 44.76
CA GLY A 632 -0.27 29.32 45.95
C GLY A 632 0.20 28.54 47.17
N ASP A 633 -0.76 28.08 47.97
CA ASP A 633 -0.49 27.35 49.21
C ASP A 633 -0.57 25.83 49.03
N ASN A 634 -0.88 25.34 47.82
CA ASN A 634 -1.05 23.92 47.55
C ASN A 634 0.29 23.18 47.42
N ALA A 635 0.33 21.93 47.88
CA ALA A 635 1.40 20.99 47.57
C ALA A 635 1.35 20.52 46.10
N TYR A 636 2.51 20.17 45.52
CA TYR A 636 2.53 19.56 44.19
C TYR A 636 1.92 18.15 44.26
N PRO A 637 0.91 17.81 43.43
CA PRO A 637 0.23 16.54 43.54
C PRO A 637 1.15 15.36 43.21
N PHE A 638 1.42 14.49 44.19
CA PHE A 638 2.36 13.37 44.04
C PHE A 638 1.92 12.37 42.93
N PHE A 639 0.61 12.19 42.74
CA PHE A 639 0.06 11.38 41.63
C PHE A 639 0.28 11.99 40.23
N LYS A 640 0.89 13.18 40.14
CA LYS A 640 1.38 13.80 38.89
C LYS A 640 2.90 13.74 38.77
N ASN A 641 3.60 13.03 39.65
CA ASN A 641 5.06 12.84 39.60
C ASN A 641 5.52 12.21 38.27
N PHE A 642 6.80 12.39 38.01
CA PHE A 642 7.54 11.71 36.95
C PHE A 642 8.30 10.53 37.54
N TYR A 643 8.50 9.51 36.70
CA TYR A 643 9.22 8.29 37.04
C TYR A 643 10.24 7.96 35.94
N ALA A 644 11.35 7.33 36.32
CA ALA A 644 12.38 6.83 35.42
C ALA A 644 12.91 5.47 35.89
N GLY A 645 13.56 4.74 34.99
CA GLY A 645 13.80 3.30 35.09
C GLY A 645 12.99 2.51 34.05
N GLY A 646 13.42 1.30 33.73
CA GLY A 646 12.74 0.42 32.77
C GLY A 646 12.99 0.70 31.28
N LEU A 647 12.37 -0.11 30.43
CA LEU A 647 12.52 -0.10 28.97
C LEU A 647 12.28 1.26 28.29
N LYS A 648 11.43 2.10 28.89
CA LYS A 648 10.99 3.37 28.29
C LYS A 648 11.95 4.53 28.55
N THR A 649 12.82 4.44 29.57
CA THR A 649 13.70 5.54 29.98
C THR A 649 15.16 5.07 30.11
N VAL A 650 15.55 4.52 31.26
CA VAL A 650 16.91 4.05 31.57
C VAL A 650 16.89 2.54 31.75
N ARG A 651 17.22 1.79 30.69
CA ARG A 651 17.23 0.32 30.71
C ARG A 651 18.27 -0.22 31.69
N GLY A 652 18.06 -1.41 32.25
CA GLY A 652 18.98 -1.99 33.24
C GLY A 652 18.67 -1.61 34.69
N PHE A 653 17.91 -0.54 34.90
CA PHE A 653 17.25 -0.23 36.18
C PHE A 653 15.80 -0.70 36.14
N SER A 654 15.29 -1.15 37.29
CA SER A 654 13.90 -1.58 37.45
C SER A 654 12.93 -0.47 37.02
N ASN A 655 11.70 -0.83 36.69
CA ASN A 655 10.72 0.16 36.25
C ASN A 655 10.45 1.18 37.35
N ASN A 656 10.34 2.46 36.98
CA ASN A 656 10.02 3.58 37.88
C ASN A 656 10.94 3.75 39.12
N SER A 657 11.99 2.94 39.30
CA SER A 657 12.77 2.86 40.54
C SER A 657 13.74 4.01 40.76
N LEU A 658 14.00 4.84 39.74
CA LEU A 658 14.94 5.95 39.85
C LEU A 658 14.28 7.18 40.43
N GLY A 659 14.84 7.72 41.51
CA GLY A 659 14.44 9.00 42.11
C GLY A 659 14.26 8.91 43.62
N PRO A 660 13.53 9.88 44.21
CA PRO A 660 13.14 9.84 45.61
C PRO A 660 12.27 8.62 45.95
N GLN A 661 12.48 8.08 47.14
CA GLN A 661 11.67 7.02 47.75
C GLN A 661 10.77 7.58 48.85
N ASP A 662 9.68 6.89 49.15
CA ASP A 662 8.75 7.22 50.23
C ASP A 662 9.20 6.66 51.59
N SER A 663 8.36 6.81 52.62
CA SER A 663 8.61 6.33 53.98
C SER A 663 8.75 4.81 54.09
N ASN A 664 8.22 4.06 53.11
CA ASN A 664 8.26 2.60 53.04
C ASN A 664 9.45 2.09 52.19
N SER A 665 10.27 3.00 51.66
CA SER A 665 11.37 2.74 50.73
C SER A 665 10.92 2.34 49.32
N ASP A 666 9.66 2.61 48.96
CA ASP A 666 9.16 2.39 47.61
C ASP A 666 9.42 3.63 46.75
N PRO A 667 9.58 3.50 45.42
CA PRO A 667 9.74 4.65 44.53
C PRO A 667 8.56 5.62 44.63
N PHE A 668 8.82 6.87 44.98
CA PHE A 668 7.77 7.91 45.07
C PHE A 668 7.72 8.81 43.82
N GLY A 669 8.84 8.85 43.09
CA GLY A 669 9.02 9.74 41.95
C GLY A 669 9.25 11.19 42.39
N GLY A 670 9.12 12.12 41.46
CA GLY A 670 9.37 13.53 41.74
C GLY A 670 8.88 14.47 40.64
N ASN A 671 8.96 15.76 40.91
CA ASN A 671 8.45 16.79 40.01
C ASN A 671 9.44 17.20 38.92
N VAL A 672 10.67 16.69 38.91
CA VAL A 672 11.66 16.95 37.84
C VAL A 672 12.21 15.63 37.28
N MET A 673 12.25 15.50 35.97
CA MET A 673 12.78 14.32 35.29
C MET A 673 13.73 14.72 34.17
N VAL A 674 14.88 14.06 34.11
CA VAL A 674 15.87 14.22 33.05
C VAL A 674 16.30 12.85 32.57
N THR A 675 16.00 12.51 31.32
CA THR A 675 16.42 11.24 30.71
C THR A 675 16.91 11.45 29.28
N GLY A 676 17.86 10.63 28.85
CA GLY A 676 18.46 10.63 27.52
C GLY A 676 18.99 9.26 27.15
N ALA A 677 18.99 8.96 25.86
CA ALA A 677 19.53 7.71 25.32
C ALA A 677 20.24 7.97 24.00
N ALA A 678 21.42 7.38 23.82
CA ALA A 678 22.11 7.27 22.55
C ALA A 678 22.13 5.81 22.11
N GLU A 679 21.64 5.54 20.91
CA GLU A 679 21.58 4.19 20.36
C GLU A 679 22.24 4.12 18.99
N LEU A 680 22.97 3.04 18.74
CA LEU A 680 23.46 2.70 17.41
C LEU A 680 22.70 1.46 16.95
N ILE A 681 21.83 1.66 15.97
CA ILE A 681 21.06 0.62 15.30
C ILE A 681 21.92 0.05 14.17
N PHE A 682 21.95 -1.28 14.06
CA PHE A 682 22.76 -2.00 13.07
C PHE A 682 21.98 -3.19 12.51
N PRO A 683 22.34 -3.72 11.32
CA PRO A 683 21.64 -4.86 10.74
C PRO A 683 22.02 -6.17 11.47
N MET A 684 21.04 -7.04 11.73
CA MET A 684 21.31 -8.36 12.29
C MET A 684 22.07 -9.23 11.28
N PRO A 685 23.27 -9.74 11.61
CA PRO A 685 24.17 -10.40 10.64
C PRO A 685 23.73 -11.82 10.20
N PHE A 686 22.72 -12.42 10.83
CA PHE A 686 22.31 -13.81 10.60
C PHE A 686 20.90 -13.99 10.04
N MET A 687 20.23 -12.91 9.61
CA MET A 687 18.82 -12.92 9.19
C MET A 687 18.67 -12.39 7.75
N GLY A 688 17.91 -13.12 6.92
CA GLY A 688 17.66 -12.76 5.52
C GLY A 688 16.73 -11.55 5.35
N ASP A 689 15.59 -11.54 6.04
CA ASP A 689 14.68 -10.39 6.04
C ASP A 689 15.05 -9.40 7.16
N LYS A 690 15.65 -8.28 6.75
CA LYS A 690 16.12 -7.21 7.62
C LYS A 690 14.99 -6.25 8.04
N SER A 691 13.81 -6.31 7.42
CA SER A 691 12.76 -5.31 7.59
C SER A 691 11.95 -5.46 8.88
N ALA A 692 11.83 -6.70 9.39
CA ALA A 692 11.07 -7.03 10.60
C ALA A 692 11.88 -6.94 11.91
N TRP A 693 13.19 -6.71 11.82
CA TRP A 693 14.11 -6.75 12.97
C TRP A 693 14.85 -5.43 13.13
N ARG A 694 15.13 -5.08 14.39
CA ARG A 694 15.96 -3.94 14.76
C ARG A 694 16.86 -4.33 15.92
N SER A 695 18.14 -4.50 15.65
CA SER A 695 19.16 -4.62 16.69
C SER A 695 19.78 -3.27 16.98
N LEU A 696 20.07 -3.02 18.25
CA LEU A 696 20.71 -1.79 18.69
C LEU A 696 21.69 -2.07 19.84
N ILE A 697 22.70 -1.23 19.94
CA ILE A 697 23.45 -1.01 21.18
C ILE A 697 23.02 0.34 21.75
N PHE A 698 22.95 0.46 23.07
CA PHE A 698 22.50 1.69 23.71
C PHE A 698 23.39 2.12 24.86
N LEU A 699 23.35 3.42 25.13
CA LEU A 699 23.82 4.08 26.34
C LEU A 699 22.68 4.97 26.83
N ASP A 700 22.09 4.64 27.97
CA ASP A 700 21.02 5.40 28.59
C ASP A 700 21.56 6.19 29.79
N ALA A 701 20.93 7.33 30.06
CA ALA A 701 21.25 8.22 31.16
C ALA A 701 19.96 8.83 31.70
N GLY A 702 19.75 8.87 33.00
CA GLY A 702 18.62 9.61 33.55
C GLY A 702 18.46 9.49 35.05
N ASN A 703 17.64 10.38 35.59
CA ASN A 703 17.15 10.31 36.96
C ASN A 703 15.89 11.18 37.14
N VAL A 704 15.23 11.02 38.28
CA VAL A 704 14.14 11.86 38.77
C VAL A 704 14.59 12.58 40.03
N TYR A 705 14.11 13.80 40.22
CA TYR A 705 14.42 14.66 41.35
C TYR A 705 13.13 15.29 41.88
N THR A 706 13.18 15.75 43.12
CA THR A 706 12.13 16.59 43.70
C THR A 706 12.70 17.93 44.15
N THR A 707 11.89 19.00 44.06
CA THR A 707 12.27 20.32 44.59
C THR A 707 11.71 20.60 45.97
N ASN A 708 10.77 19.77 46.45
CA ASN A 708 10.18 19.87 47.78
C ASN A 708 10.05 18.45 48.36
N CYS A 709 10.55 18.24 49.56
CA CYS A 709 10.38 16.98 50.29
C CYS A 709 9.21 17.07 51.26
N TYR A 710 8.48 15.97 51.45
CA TYR A 710 7.52 15.86 52.53
C TYR A 710 8.24 15.73 53.88
N SER A 711 7.61 16.16 54.97
CA SER A 711 8.25 16.13 56.28
C SER A 711 8.41 14.70 56.82
N SER A 712 7.53 13.80 56.38
CA SER A 712 7.58 12.35 56.60
C SER A 712 8.68 11.64 55.79
N GLN A 713 9.20 12.27 54.74
CA GLN A 713 10.10 11.61 53.78
C GLN A 713 11.54 11.52 54.30
N THR A 714 11.99 10.29 54.55
CA THR A 714 13.27 10.03 55.23
C THR A 714 14.50 10.07 54.31
N ASN A 715 14.34 9.77 53.02
CA ASN A 715 15.41 9.68 52.02
C ASN A 715 15.22 10.66 50.84
N CYS A 716 15.00 11.94 51.16
CA CYS A 716 14.73 12.96 50.15
C CYS A 716 15.76 14.11 50.16
N SER A 717 16.07 14.62 48.97
CA SER A 717 16.95 15.76 48.72
C SER A 717 16.29 16.70 47.73
N GLU A 718 16.15 17.98 48.11
CA GLU A 718 15.48 19.02 47.31
C GLU A 718 16.38 19.61 46.20
N ASP A 719 17.63 19.16 46.12
CA ASP A 719 18.60 19.64 45.14
C ASP A 719 18.55 18.85 43.82
N ILE A 720 18.54 19.57 42.69
CA ILE A 720 18.73 18.98 41.35
C ILE A 720 20.23 18.74 41.11
N ASP A 721 20.75 17.65 41.66
CA ASP A 721 22.14 17.25 41.46
C ASP A 721 22.29 16.31 40.25
N LEU A 722 22.79 16.84 39.13
CA LEU A 722 23.08 16.05 37.93
C LEU A 722 24.20 15.00 38.16
N SER A 723 24.94 15.08 39.27
CA SER A 723 25.89 14.03 39.66
C SER A 723 25.19 12.72 40.05
N GLU A 724 23.89 12.78 40.41
CA GLU A 724 23.05 11.62 40.72
C GLU A 724 22.47 10.93 39.48
N LEU A 725 22.75 11.39 38.27
CA LEU A 725 22.32 10.70 37.05
C LEU A 725 22.79 9.24 37.03
N ARG A 726 21.87 8.31 36.76
CA ARG A 726 22.18 6.90 36.53
C ARG A 726 22.41 6.64 35.05
N TYR A 727 23.35 5.76 34.76
CA TYR A 727 23.78 5.40 33.41
C TYR A 727 23.76 3.89 33.25
N SER A 728 23.40 3.44 32.05
CA SER A 728 23.49 2.03 31.68
C SER A 728 23.90 1.88 30.23
N ALA A 729 24.52 0.75 29.90
CA ALA A 729 24.82 0.40 28.52
C ALA A 729 24.40 -1.03 28.23
N GLY A 730 24.01 -1.31 26.99
CA GLY A 730 23.45 -2.61 26.69
C GLY A 730 23.16 -2.89 25.23
N LEU A 731 22.52 -4.05 25.03
CA LEU A 731 22.06 -4.54 23.74
C LEU A 731 20.53 -4.58 23.74
N GLY A 732 19.92 -4.19 22.63
CA GLY A 732 18.48 -4.28 22.43
C GLY A 732 18.13 -4.95 21.11
N VAL A 733 17.02 -5.67 21.09
CA VAL A 733 16.43 -6.22 19.87
C VAL A 733 14.93 -5.95 19.89
N SER A 734 14.43 -5.36 18.81
CA SER A 734 13.00 -5.26 18.53
C SER A 734 12.64 -6.11 17.31
N TRP A 735 11.56 -6.87 17.40
CA TRP A 735 11.06 -7.76 16.35
C TRP A 735 9.57 -7.52 16.14
N LEU A 736 9.14 -7.30 14.90
CA LEU A 736 7.73 -7.25 14.53
C LEU A 736 7.17 -8.68 14.43
N THR A 737 6.45 -9.11 15.47
CA THR A 737 5.77 -10.41 15.49
C THR A 737 4.37 -10.30 14.89
N PRO A 738 3.71 -11.42 14.53
CA PRO A 738 2.32 -11.41 14.08
C PRO A 738 1.32 -10.80 15.09
N ILE A 739 1.67 -10.77 16.37
CA ILE A 739 0.83 -10.25 17.46
C ILE A 739 1.27 -8.86 17.95
N GLY A 740 2.29 -8.28 17.33
CA GLY A 740 2.78 -6.94 17.62
C GLY A 740 4.30 -6.87 17.84
N PRO A 741 4.85 -5.67 18.01
CA PRO A 741 6.26 -5.50 18.27
C PRO A 741 6.70 -6.11 19.62
N LEU A 742 7.76 -6.93 19.62
CA LEU A 742 8.46 -7.41 20.79
C LEU A 742 9.76 -6.62 20.93
N SER A 743 9.96 -5.92 22.04
CA SER A 743 11.23 -5.26 22.37
C SER A 743 11.86 -5.94 23.56
N MET A 744 13.13 -6.28 23.46
CA MET A 744 13.94 -6.86 24.53
C MET A 744 15.21 -6.04 24.71
N SER A 745 15.68 -5.91 25.94
CA SER A 745 16.98 -5.32 26.25
C SER A 745 17.73 -6.08 27.32
N LEU A 746 19.05 -6.10 27.17
CA LEU A 746 20.01 -6.48 28.19
C LEU A 746 20.79 -5.23 28.57
N GLY A 747 20.41 -4.57 29.67
CA GLY A 747 21.03 -3.35 30.17
C GLY A 747 21.92 -3.63 31.37
N MET A 748 23.16 -3.17 31.32
CA MET A 748 24.09 -3.20 32.45
C MET A 748 24.16 -1.79 33.07
N PRO A 749 23.68 -1.60 34.31
CA PRO A 749 23.96 -0.40 35.10
C PRO A 749 25.47 -0.17 35.21
N LEU A 750 25.91 1.09 35.05
CA LEU A 750 27.33 1.46 35.08
C LEU A 750 27.74 2.20 36.36
N ASN A 751 26.76 2.73 37.10
CA ASN A 751 26.98 3.55 38.31
C ASN A 751 25.80 3.43 39.30
N ASP A 752 25.24 2.24 39.46
CA ASP A 752 24.28 1.95 40.53
C ASP A 752 24.86 2.27 41.91
N LYS A 753 23.99 2.70 42.83
CA LYS A 753 24.28 3.01 44.23
C LYS A 753 23.40 2.16 45.15
N ASP A 754 23.78 2.11 46.43
CA ASP A 754 22.95 1.50 47.46
C ASP A 754 21.57 2.17 47.48
N GLY A 755 20.51 1.38 47.29
CA GLY A 755 19.12 1.84 47.17
C GLY A 755 18.55 1.82 45.75
N ASP A 756 19.38 1.65 44.71
CA ASP A 756 18.88 1.49 43.34
C ASP A 756 18.46 0.05 43.06
N ASP A 757 17.26 -0.14 42.50
CA ASP A 757 16.83 -1.44 41.99
C ASP A 757 17.23 -1.63 40.53
N THR A 758 17.89 -2.75 40.25
CA THR A 758 18.41 -3.10 38.92
C THR A 758 17.68 -4.28 38.29
N GLU A 759 17.46 -4.18 36.99
CA GLU A 759 16.83 -5.23 36.19
C GLU A 759 17.54 -5.38 34.84
N VAL A 760 18.42 -6.37 34.74
CA VAL A 760 19.32 -6.52 33.58
C VAL A 760 18.57 -6.91 32.31
N PHE A 761 17.62 -7.85 32.41
CA PHE A 761 16.85 -8.32 31.26
C PHE A 761 15.44 -7.75 31.33
N GLN A 762 15.06 -7.01 30.29
CA GLN A 762 13.76 -6.38 30.22
C GLN A 762 13.09 -6.67 28.89
N PHE A 763 11.78 -6.89 28.88
CA PHE A 763 11.03 -7.12 27.65
C PHE A 763 9.60 -6.56 27.70
N ALA A 764 9.08 -6.21 26.53
CA ALA A 764 7.70 -5.84 26.34
C ALA A 764 7.20 -6.31 24.97
N LEU A 765 5.99 -6.86 24.94
CA LEU A 765 5.32 -7.36 23.76
C LEU A 765 4.03 -6.59 23.52
N GLY A 766 3.82 -6.15 22.28
CA GLY A 766 2.63 -5.44 21.87
C GLY A 766 2.84 -3.93 21.85
N GLN A 767 1.88 -3.17 22.37
CA GLN A 767 1.85 -1.71 22.23
C GLN A 767 2.92 -1.02 23.09
N THR A 768 4.16 -0.98 22.60
CA THR A 768 5.29 -0.29 23.27
C THR A 768 6.19 0.46 22.28
N PHE A 769 5.70 1.55 21.66
CA PHE A 769 6.53 2.43 20.80
C PHE A 769 6.22 3.93 20.94
#